data_AF-A0A2M9MVH1-F1
#
_entry.id   AF-A0A2M9MVH1-F1
#
_cell.length_a   1.000
_cell.length_b   1.000
_cell.length_c   1.000
_cell.angle_alpha   90.00
_cell.angle_beta   90.00
_cell.angle_gamma   90.00
#
_symmetry.space_group_name_H-M   'P 1'
#
loop_
_entity.id
_entity.type
_entity.pdbx_description
1 polymer ?
#
loop_
_entity_poly.entity_id
_entity_poly.type
_entity_poly.pdbx_seq_one_letter_code
_entity_poly.pdbx_strand_id
1 'polypeptide(L)'
;MSLRSGQLFRFLAVPLAIALMLGSMPGIGTSKAYAYTASDGDTAMKAFNDTFWDPNAKMFWKDSKREKHQDFWVEAELWELVMDAYQHTSDPALKAELKTQIDDVYDGTVAKYGQDWTNNPFNDDIMWWAMGSARAYQITGNPRYLEAARDHFDFVYDTQWDEEFANGGIWWLNSDHNTKNACINFPAAQAALYLYDITKDEHYLNAATKIFRWGKTMLTDGNGKVFDRIEIEHGAVPDATHYNQGTYIGSAVGLYKATGNAVYLDDAVKAAKFTKNHLVDSNGVLNYEGPNGDLKGGKTILMRNLAHLQKTLDETGQYPEFSAEFDEWLAFNIEMAWSHRNSDHIVDGNWAGQLLSGTYESWSSAAAVQALNGIKPMEAELHYGVKNPFDKIEAERYNIGSGFVLEGAFEGSLQLGGIQHGSYAAYKNVDFGSDGAIGFIARASSGTGGGNIEIRLDSKDGPKVGTLNVEGTGDWNQYIDAVTLLKDDQGAPSTITGVHDVYLVFTKTNDDYLFNLNWVKFTTTDPTETDAYAKLKAGNYDSSEGLSKHAEFGYLDAIHHNAYASYEGIDFGSGAAGITVHVASGNQGGTIEVKLDSLDGPTAGVIQIPALGSWDNWVDIMANIDDTLAVGVHDVYLVFKGANGSDYPLNLEWFTFTTMKGKARDAYDKLEAENYTNGVGFGRETGGGETYLAGMFGPNNPYAMYNYIDFGSESPTQFHVNAASATAGGTIEVRLDSLGGPVIATATVSGTGGWQNFKVSSTDVTTPVTGKHIVFLSFKGGDWLYNFDKFTFGDPAVFTETPTPPMPEEDHVAPGEVENVQVKRGEGKMTLSWDGPYDIDAQKVQITLRSNGQQVGDVIKVNRGIQTAVIQGIEAGKDYSLFIRSIDRSGNVSQGVTIEVTDSPSFSLTVNGKSLEDGDSLEDYMALSFKIMDTSAIRLAEITIGDKVYTLDLLTKDAIDIDLAGNLGDITATVTTEDRSGNKTQKTFQFRVMTSVFSMKQLIDRFADSGDVSGALIPQLTNALNQVQHQLDLERVDHAVKHMQNFTKHLNKEALGRNVSDQAKTVLNTDANSLLQDWQDGLE
;
A
#
# COMPACT_ATOMS: atom_id res chain seq x y z
N MET A 1 -13.45 5.52 90.88
CA MET A 1 -14.14 6.77 91.25
C MET A 1 -14.10 7.67 90.03
N SER A 2 -15.15 7.71 89.20
CA SER A 2 -16.31 8.62 89.30
C SER A 2 -15.82 10.08 89.42
N LEU A 3 -16.11 10.98 88.48
CA LEU A 3 -17.46 11.53 88.25
C LEU A 3 -17.53 12.38 86.96
N ARG A 4 -18.64 12.20 86.23
CA ARG A 4 -19.57 13.21 85.62
C ARG A 4 -18.97 14.41 84.87
N SER A 5 -19.11 14.50 83.54
CA SER A 5 -20.30 14.76 82.68
C SER A 5 -20.54 16.24 82.36
N GLY A 6 -20.55 16.59 81.08
CA GLY A 6 -21.06 17.84 80.52
C GLY A 6 -20.94 17.84 78.98
N GLN A 7 -22.08 17.91 78.29
CA GLN A 7 -22.33 17.69 76.86
C GLN A 7 -21.71 18.74 75.91
N LEU A 8 -21.42 18.37 74.65
CA LEU A 8 -21.85 19.14 73.45
C LEU A 8 -21.63 18.38 72.12
N PHE A 9 -22.43 18.77 71.13
CA PHE A 9 -22.83 18.10 69.88
C PHE A 9 -21.85 18.23 68.69
N ARG A 10 -21.95 17.22 67.78
CA ARG A 10 -21.91 17.21 66.30
C ARG A 10 -20.62 17.40 65.45
N PHE A 11 -20.41 16.35 64.65
CA PHE A 11 -19.96 16.21 63.25
C PHE A 11 -18.54 16.58 62.79
N LEU A 12 -17.96 15.59 62.10
CA LEU A 12 -16.70 15.52 61.36
C LEU A 12 -16.68 16.40 60.10
N ALA A 13 -15.49 16.89 59.75
CA ALA A 13 -14.92 16.88 58.40
C ALA A 13 -13.39 17.20 58.39
N VAL A 14 -12.57 16.21 57.98
CA VAL A 14 -11.45 16.26 56.99
C VAL A 14 -10.23 17.20 57.24
N PRO A 15 -8.97 16.92 56.79
CA PRO A 15 -8.16 15.70 56.79
C PRO A 15 -6.71 15.91 57.33
N LEU A 16 -5.97 14.81 57.40
CA LEU A 16 -4.55 14.69 57.75
C LEU A 16 -3.64 15.18 56.59
N ALA A 17 -3.33 16.48 56.59
CA ALA A 17 -2.15 17.01 55.91
C ALA A 17 -0.93 16.87 56.84
N ILE A 18 0.28 16.77 56.26
CA ILE A 18 1.61 16.66 56.89
C ILE A 18 2.17 15.20 56.88
N ALA A 19 2.41 14.71 55.66
CA ALA A 19 3.48 13.72 55.35
C ALA A 19 3.90 13.74 53.86
N LEU A 20 3.20 14.46 52.99
CA LEU A 20 3.54 14.70 51.57
C LEU A 20 3.91 16.18 51.34
N MET A 21 4.95 16.68 52.02
CA MET A 21 5.57 17.97 51.67
C MET A 21 7.03 17.95 52.11
N LEU A 22 7.92 17.52 51.21
CA LEU A 22 9.32 17.93 51.07
C LEU A 22 9.95 17.06 49.98
N GLY A 23 9.91 17.56 48.74
CA GLY A 23 10.48 16.90 47.58
C GLY A 23 10.22 17.59 46.24
N SER A 24 9.77 18.84 46.22
CA SER A 24 9.78 19.67 45.01
C SER A 24 11.22 20.14 44.76
N MET A 25 12.03 19.31 44.12
CA MET A 25 13.20 19.80 43.40
C MET A 25 12.77 20.22 41.98
N PRO A 26 13.17 21.40 41.50
CA PRO A 26 12.92 21.81 40.12
C PRO A 26 13.74 20.93 39.18
N GLY A 27 13.05 20.34 38.20
CA GLY A 27 13.58 19.81 36.94
C GLY A 27 14.92 19.08 37.01
N ILE A 28 14.88 17.76 37.19
CA ILE A 28 15.90 16.91 36.58
C ILE A 28 15.80 17.21 35.09
N GLY A 29 16.84 17.85 34.54
CA GLY A 29 16.87 18.25 33.15
C GLY A 29 16.49 17.08 32.25
N THR A 30 15.52 17.33 31.36
CA THR A 30 15.29 16.51 30.18
C THR A 30 16.66 16.18 29.60
N SER A 31 17.06 14.90 29.65
CA SER A 31 18.21 14.44 28.89
C SER A 31 17.98 14.90 27.46
N LYS A 32 18.87 15.74 26.92
CA LYS A 32 18.80 16.11 25.51
C LYS A 32 18.77 14.81 24.72
N ALA A 33 17.70 14.58 23.96
CA ALA A 33 17.70 13.54 22.94
C ALA A 33 18.89 13.84 22.03
N TYR A 34 19.77 12.85 21.85
CA TYR A 34 20.82 12.96 20.85
C TYR A 34 20.22 12.44 19.55
N ALA A 35 20.30 13.21 18.47
CA ALA A 35 20.02 12.69 17.13
C ALA A 35 20.80 11.39 16.93
N TYR A 36 20.15 10.39 16.31
CA TYR A 36 20.91 9.27 15.76
C TYR A 36 21.95 9.83 14.79
N THR A 37 23.11 9.20 14.76
CA THR A 37 24.28 9.64 13.99
C THR A 37 24.45 8.76 12.77
N ALA A 38 25.22 9.23 11.78
CA ALA A 38 25.61 8.37 10.65
C ALA A 38 26.31 7.07 11.12
N SER A 39 27.03 7.12 12.25
CA SER A 39 27.66 5.94 12.86
C SER A 39 26.69 4.96 13.52
N ASP A 40 25.45 5.38 13.83
CA ASP A 40 24.40 4.44 14.27
C ASP A 40 23.99 3.52 13.11
N GLY A 41 23.98 4.01 11.87
CA GLY A 41 23.78 3.18 10.67
C GLY A 41 24.84 2.08 10.51
N ASP A 42 26.12 2.42 10.76
CA ASP A 42 27.22 1.45 10.77
C ASP A 42 27.05 0.40 11.90
N THR A 43 26.63 0.86 13.08
CA THR A 43 26.42 -0.01 14.25
C THR A 43 25.27 -0.98 14.01
N ALA A 44 24.15 -0.50 13.48
CA ALA A 44 22.98 -1.30 13.15
C ALA A 44 23.29 -2.35 12.08
N MET A 45 23.99 -1.98 11.00
CA MET A 45 24.34 -2.93 9.94
C MET A 45 25.31 -4.03 10.42
N LYS A 46 26.30 -3.67 11.24
CA LYS A 46 27.23 -4.65 11.85
C LYS A 46 26.48 -5.63 12.75
N ALA A 47 25.63 -5.12 13.64
CA ALA A 47 24.81 -5.96 14.52
C ALA A 47 23.86 -6.89 13.74
N PHE A 48 23.26 -6.37 12.67
CA PHE A 48 22.40 -7.15 11.78
C PHE A 48 23.16 -8.31 11.13
N ASN A 49 24.35 -8.05 10.57
CA ASN A 49 25.23 -9.09 10.03
C ASN A 49 25.65 -10.09 11.11
N ASP A 50 26.11 -9.62 12.27
CA ASP A 50 26.54 -10.49 13.38
C ASP A 50 25.43 -11.45 13.84
N THR A 51 24.18 -11.00 13.77
CA THR A 51 23.00 -11.78 14.17
C THR A 51 22.52 -12.72 13.06
N PHE A 52 22.40 -12.23 11.83
CA PHE A 52 21.64 -12.91 10.77
C PHE A 52 22.47 -13.37 9.56
N TRP A 53 23.69 -12.87 9.32
CA TRP A 53 24.47 -13.28 8.14
C TRP A 53 25.07 -14.69 8.31
N ASP A 54 24.86 -15.58 7.33
CA ASP A 54 25.59 -16.84 7.21
C ASP A 54 26.73 -16.72 6.19
N PRO A 55 27.99 -16.57 6.63
CA PRO A 55 29.11 -16.46 5.69
C PRO A 55 29.41 -17.78 4.94
N ASN A 56 28.85 -18.92 5.36
CA ASN A 56 29.07 -20.20 4.68
C ASN A 56 28.12 -20.38 3.50
N ALA A 57 26.82 -20.16 3.74
CA ALA A 57 25.81 -20.19 2.69
C ALA A 57 25.80 -18.91 1.84
N LYS A 58 26.38 -17.83 2.37
CA LYS A 58 26.31 -16.47 1.83
C LYS A 58 24.86 -15.99 1.67
N MET A 59 24.05 -16.26 2.69
CA MET A 59 22.64 -15.88 2.77
C MET A 59 22.31 -15.41 4.18
N PHE A 60 21.26 -14.61 4.34
CA PHE A 60 20.76 -14.31 5.68
C PHE A 60 19.91 -15.45 6.25
N TRP A 61 20.05 -15.69 7.54
CA TRP A 61 19.11 -16.47 8.34
C TRP A 61 17.79 -15.71 8.45
N LYS A 62 16.67 -16.44 8.44
CA LYS A 62 15.33 -15.88 8.60
C LYS A 62 15.10 -15.31 9.99
N ASP A 63 15.71 -15.93 11.00
CA ASP A 63 15.64 -15.52 12.40
C ASP A 63 16.94 -15.83 13.16
N SER A 64 16.99 -15.37 14.41
CA SER A 64 18.15 -15.52 15.29
C SER A 64 18.39 -16.95 15.77
N LYS A 65 17.51 -17.92 15.50
CA LYS A 65 17.74 -19.35 15.80
C LYS A 65 18.63 -20.02 14.76
N ARG A 66 18.77 -19.43 13.57
CA ARG A 66 19.65 -19.90 12.48
C ARG A 66 19.31 -21.31 12.00
N GLU A 67 18.02 -21.60 11.85
CA GLU A 67 17.51 -22.90 11.40
C GLU A 67 17.09 -22.91 9.92
N LYS A 68 16.67 -21.76 9.39
CA LYS A 68 16.24 -21.58 7.99
C LYS A 68 16.78 -20.27 7.43
N HIS A 69 17.30 -20.29 6.21
CA HIS A 69 17.62 -19.07 5.47
C HIS A 69 16.36 -18.31 5.07
N GLN A 70 16.54 -17.03 4.78
CA GLN A 70 15.47 -16.13 4.38
C GLN A 70 14.77 -16.57 3.08
N ASP A 71 13.54 -16.13 2.90
CA ASP A 71 12.74 -16.35 1.70
C ASP A 71 13.36 -15.60 0.51
N PHE A 72 13.19 -16.14 -0.69
CA PHE A 72 13.92 -15.71 -1.89
C PHE A 72 13.72 -14.22 -2.20
N TRP A 73 12.49 -13.73 -2.22
CA TRP A 73 12.19 -12.33 -2.50
C TRP A 73 12.72 -11.39 -1.41
N VAL A 74 12.61 -11.76 -0.13
CA VAL A 74 13.13 -10.96 0.99
C VAL A 74 14.65 -10.87 0.96
N GLU A 75 15.34 -11.93 0.52
CA GLU A 75 16.80 -11.92 0.40
C GLU A 75 17.28 -10.86 -0.61
N ALA A 76 16.52 -10.57 -1.68
CA ALA A 76 16.80 -9.44 -2.57
C ALA A 76 16.65 -8.09 -1.84
N GLU A 77 15.67 -7.95 -0.95
CA GLU A 77 15.51 -6.73 -0.16
C GLU A 77 16.61 -6.52 0.88
N LEU A 78 17.10 -7.61 1.49
CA LEU A 78 18.27 -7.59 2.35
C LEU A 78 19.56 -7.33 1.55
N TRP A 79 19.62 -7.77 0.30
CA TRP A 79 20.72 -7.43 -0.61
C TRP A 79 20.76 -5.93 -0.89
N GLU A 80 19.60 -5.32 -1.17
CA GLU A 80 19.50 -3.86 -1.30
C GLU A 80 19.79 -3.11 0.00
N LEU A 81 19.46 -3.66 1.18
CA LEU A 81 19.86 -3.11 2.47
C LEU A 81 21.39 -3.01 2.60
N VAL A 82 22.12 -4.07 2.20
CA VAL A 82 23.60 -4.07 2.17
C VAL A 82 24.12 -2.99 1.21
N MET A 83 23.46 -2.81 0.05
CA MET A 83 23.81 -1.76 -0.92
C MET A 83 23.59 -0.35 -0.37
N ASP A 84 22.49 -0.13 0.36
CA ASP A 84 22.19 1.16 0.97
C ASP A 84 23.20 1.49 2.08
N ALA A 85 23.52 0.53 2.95
CA ALA A 85 24.57 0.68 3.94
C ALA A 85 25.94 0.96 3.31
N TYR A 86 26.28 0.28 2.19
CA TYR A 86 27.50 0.55 1.43
C TYR A 86 27.55 2.00 0.93
N GLN A 87 26.44 2.52 0.40
CA GLN A 87 26.39 3.90 -0.10
C GLN A 87 26.49 4.91 1.05
N HIS A 88 25.81 4.64 2.16
CA HIS A 88 25.72 5.52 3.32
C HIS A 88 27.03 5.61 4.11
N THR A 89 27.71 4.48 4.37
CA THR A 89 28.83 4.46 5.30
C THR A 89 30.03 5.31 4.83
N SER A 90 30.64 5.98 5.81
CA SER A 90 31.91 6.69 5.66
C SER A 90 33.11 5.92 6.22
N ASP A 91 32.88 4.76 6.87
CA ASP A 91 33.93 3.85 7.33
C ASP A 91 34.48 3.05 6.13
N PRO A 92 35.73 3.28 5.71
CA PRO A 92 36.29 2.64 4.52
C PRO A 92 36.46 1.13 4.65
N ALA A 93 36.64 0.61 5.88
CA ALA A 93 36.78 -0.83 6.10
C ALA A 93 35.42 -1.52 5.95
N LEU A 94 34.38 -0.98 6.62
CA LEU A 94 33.02 -1.47 6.48
C LEU A 94 32.54 -1.34 5.03
N LYS A 95 32.84 -0.22 4.36
CA LYS A 95 32.48 -0.01 2.95
C LYS A 95 33.09 -1.08 2.04
N ALA A 96 34.33 -1.49 2.28
CA ALA A 96 34.95 -2.56 1.50
C ALA A 96 34.30 -3.93 1.79
N GLU A 97 34.00 -4.22 3.05
CA GLU A 97 33.32 -5.45 3.47
C GLU A 97 31.91 -5.57 2.85
N LEU A 98 31.09 -4.53 2.99
CA LEU A 98 29.75 -4.50 2.40
C LEU A 98 29.79 -4.61 0.88
N LYS A 99 30.81 -4.04 0.22
CA LYS A 99 30.98 -4.20 -1.23
C LYS A 99 31.25 -5.66 -1.63
N THR A 100 32.06 -6.38 -0.87
CA THR A 100 32.24 -7.83 -1.07
C THR A 100 30.98 -8.60 -0.73
N GLN A 101 30.25 -8.21 0.32
CA GLN A 101 28.99 -8.84 0.69
C GLN A 101 27.92 -8.72 -0.42
N ILE A 102 27.91 -7.63 -1.20
CA ILE A 102 27.05 -7.51 -2.40
C ILE A 102 27.33 -8.65 -3.38
N ASP A 103 28.60 -9.01 -3.62
CA ASP A 103 28.94 -10.14 -4.48
C ASP A 103 28.56 -11.48 -3.84
N ASP A 104 28.76 -11.62 -2.53
CA ASP A 104 28.50 -12.85 -1.80
C ASP A 104 27.01 -13.21 -1.74
N VAL A 105 26.13 -12.25 -1.46
CA VAL A 105 24.66 -12.50 -1.40
C VAL A 105 24.16 -13.05 -2.73
N TYR A 106 24.57 -12.45 -3.85
CA TYR A 106 24.22 -12.95 -5.18
C TYR A 106 24.76 -14.36 -5.42
N ASP A 107 26.03 -14.62 -5.08
CA ASP A 107 26.65 -15.93 -5.23
C ASP A 107 25.94 -17.02 -4.40
N GLY A 108 25.54 -16.70 -3.16
CA GLY A 108 24.81 -17.60 -2.27
C GLY A 108 23.43 -17.96 -2.80
N THR A 109 22.68 -16.95 -3.24
CA THR A 109 21.38 -17.16 -3.89
C THR A 109 21.52 -17.98 -5.17
N VAL A 110 22.47 -17.64 -6.04
CA VAL A 110 22.69 -18.41 -7.28
C VAL A 110 23.07 -19.86 -6.99
N ALA A 111 23.86 -20.12 -5.95
CA ALA A 111 24.23 -21.48 -5.56
C ALA A 111 23.01 -22.32 -5.15
N LYS A 112 21.96 -21.69 -4.60
CA LYS A 112 20.74 -22.37 -4.15
C LYS A 112 19.64 -22.43 -5.21
N TYR A 113 19.44 -21.34 -5.97
CA TYR A 113 18.29 -21.16 -6.87
C TYR A 113 18.65 -21.17 -8.36
N GLY A 114 19.94 -21.17 -8.72
CA GLY A 114 20.40 -21.03 -10.10
C GLY A 114 20.56 -19.57 -10.53
N GLN A 115 21.01 -19.36 -11.78
CA GLN A 115 21.18 -18.02 -12.39
C GLN A 115 19.97 -17.55 -13.19
N ASP A 116 19.14 -18.50 -13.63
CA ASP A 116 17.91 -18.24 -14.37
C ASP A 116 16.73 -18.47 -13.41
N TRP A 117 16.05 -17.40 -13.07
CA TRP A 117 14.93 -17.40 -12.12
C TRP A 117 13.57 -17.37 -12.82
N THR A 118 13.52 -17.46 -14.15
CA THR A 118 12.26 -17.47 -14.92
C THR A 118 11.39 -18.70 -14.65
N ASN A 119 11.93 -19.71 -13.97
CA ASN A 119 11.20 -20.88 -13.48
C ASN A 119 10.46 -20.65 -12.15
N ASN A 120 10.68 -19.51 -11.47
CA ASN A 120 9.91 -19.13 -10.30
C ASN A 120 8.51 -18.66 -10.76
N PRO A 121 7.41 -19.24 -10.25
CA PRO A 121 6.06 -18.83 -10.66
C PRO A 121 5.68 -17.40 -10.23
N PHE A 122 6.41 -16.81 -9.27
CA PHE A 122 6.15 -15.48 -8.74
C PHE A 122 6.91 -14.42 -9.55
N ASN A 123 6.20 -13.57 -10.29
CA ASN A 123 6.84 -12.54 -11.11
C ASN A 123 7.45 -11.44 -10.26
N ASP A 124 6.86 -11.12 -9.11
CA ASP A 124 7.40 -10.17 -8.14
C ASP A 124 8.74 -10.66 -7.58
N ASP A 125 8.86 -11.93 -7.16
CA ASP A 125 10.15 -12.53 -6.76
C ASP A 125 11.26 -12.26 -7.79
N ILE A 126 10.95 -12.51 -9.07
CA ILE A 126 11.87 -12.28 -10.18
C ILE A 126 12.22 -10.78 -10.31
N MET A 127 11.21 -9.91 -10.18
CA MET A 127 11.38 -8.47 -10.35
C MET A 127 12.16 -7.81 -9.22
N TRP A 128 11.99 -8.25 -7.96
CA TRP A 128 12.81 -7.80 -6.82
C TRP A 128 14.29 -8.10 -7.06
N TRP A 129 14.60 -9.30 -7.53
CA TRP A 129 15.97 -9.67 -7.90
C TRP A 129 16.50 -8.95 -9.14
N ALA A 130 15.65 -8.67 -10.13
CA ALA A 130 16.02 -7.87 -11.30
C ALA A 130 16.39 -6.43 -10.91
N MET A 131 15.59 -5.82 -10.03
CA MET A 131 15.84 -4.49 -9.48
C MET A 131 17.14 -4.45 -8.67
N GLY A 132 17.31 -5.37 -7.72
CA GLY A 132 18.54 -5.49 -6.94
C GLY A 132 19.77 -5.71 -7.83
N SER A 133 19.65 -6.51 -8.89
CA SER A 133 20.72 -6.74 -9.87
C SER A 133 21.09 -5.45 -10.62
N ALA A 134 20.11 -4.64 -11.03
CA ALA A 134 20.39 -3.36 -11.68
C ALA A 134 21.18 -2.43 -10.74
N ARG A 135 20.82 -2.37 -9.46
CA ARG A 135 21.54 -1.60 -8.43
C ARG A 135 22.95 -2.15 -8.17
N ALA A 136 23.12 -3.47 -8.10
CA ALA A 136 24.42 -4.11 -7.96
C ALA A 136 25.35 -3.76 -9.14
N TYR A 137 24.81 -3.67 -10.36
CA TYR A 137 25.57 -3.22 -11.53
C TYR A 137 26.03 -1.77 -11.37
N GLN A 138 25.15 -0.85 -10.94
CA GLN A 138 25.53 0.55 -10.71
C GLN A 138 26.67 0.70 -9.69
N ILE A 139 26.75 -0.19 -8.69
CA ILE A 139 27.76 -0.17 -7.62
C ILE A 139 29.08 -0.81 -8.05
N THR A 140 29.02 -1.94 -8.75
CA THR A 140 30.18 -2.80 -9.01
C THR A 140 30.73 -2.67 -10.42
N GLY A 141 29.89 -2.31 -11.39
CA GLY A 141 30.19 -2.37 -12.82
C GLY A 141 30.34 -3.79 -13.37
N ASN A 142 30.00 -4.83 -12.60
CA ASN A 142 30.18 -6.22 -13.02
C ASN A 142 29.04 -6.64 -13.96
N PRO A 143 29.32 -6.99 -15.24
CA PRO A 143 28.30 -7.20 -16.27
C PRO A 143 27.29 -8.31 -15.96
N ARG A 144 27.64 -9.30 -15.11
CA ARG A 144 26.71 -10.37 -14.70
C ARG A 144 25.41 -9.84 -14.12
N TYR A 145 25.48 -8.70 -13.44
CA TYR A 145 24.32 -8.06 -12.82
C TYR A 145 23.44 -7.32 -13.81
N LEU A 146 24.03 -6.73 -14.86
CA LEU A 146 23.24 -6.10 -15.92
C LEU A 146 22.54 -7.15 -16.79
N GLU A 147 23.20 -8.29 -17.04
CA GLU A 147 22.59 -9.45 -17.71
C GLU A 147 21.43 -9.98 -16.89
N ALA A 148 21.64 -10.28 -15.60
CA ALA A 148 20.57 -10.72 -14.71
C ALA A 148 19.42 -9.71 -14.61
N ALA A 149 19.69 -8.41 -14.47
CA ALA A 149 18.65 -7.40 -14.39
C ALA A 149 17.78 -7.33 -15.65
N ARG A 150 18.42 -7.30 -16.82
CA ARG A 150 17.73 -7.16 -18.10
C ARG A 150 16.96 -8.42 -18.48
N ASP A 151 17.59 -9.58 -18.42
CA ASP A 151 16.96 -10.82 -18.90
C ASP A 151 15.70 -11.16 -18.09
N HIS A 152 15.73 -10.92 -16.77
CA HIS A 152 14.58 -11.15 -15.89
C HIS A 152 13.52 -10.05 -16.00
N PHE A 153 13.92 -8.78 -16.19
CA PHE A 153 12.96 -7.70 -16.46
C PHE A 153 12.24 -7.95 -17.79
N ASP A 154 12.99 -8.24 -18.86
CA ASP A 154 12.47 -8.46 -20.21
C ASP A 154 11.53 -9.69 -20.20
N PHE A 155 11.91 -10.79 -19.53
CA PHE A 155 11.01 -11.95 -19.35
C PHE A 155 9.66 -11.54 -18.75
N VAL A 156 9.66 -10.85 -17.61
CA VAL A 156 8.41 -10.48 -16.92
C VAL A 156 7.62 -9.46 -17.73
N TYR A 157 8.25 -8.37 -18.17
CA TYR A 157 7.55 -7.29 -18.87
C TYR A 157 7.01 -7.74 -20.23
N ASP A 158 7.81 -8.46 -21.03
CA ASP A 158 7.42 -8.84 -22.39
C ASP A 158 6.39 -9.97 -22.42
N THR A 159 6.36 -10.84 -21.40
CA THR A 159 5.47 -12.02 -21.39
C THR A 159 4.31 -11.94 -20.41
N GLN A 160 4.39 -11.09 -19.38
CA GLN A 160 3.40 -11.03 -18.30
C GLN A 160 2.65 -9.69 -18.23
N TRP A 161 3.07 -8.66 -18.98
CA TRP A 161 2.20 -7.52 -19.25
C TRP A 161 1.03 -7.95 -20.12
N ASP A 162 -0.19 -7.69 -19.66
CA ASP A 162 -1.40 -8.07 -20.36
C ASP A 162 -2.38 -6.90 -20.47
N GLU A 163 -3.05 -6.76 -21.61
CA GLU A 163 -4.08 -5.74 -21.85
C GLU A 163 -5.51 -6.32 -21.89
N GLU A 164 -5.68 -7.65 -21.86
CA GLU A 164 -7.00 -8.28 -21.91
C GLU A 164 -7.75 -8.12 -20.59
N PHE A 165 -7.07 -8.29 -19.46
CA PHE A 165 -7.62 -8.04 -18.13
C PHE A 165 -7.17 -6.68 -17.58
N ALA A 166 -8.10 -5.95 -16.97
CA ALA A 166 -7.86 -4.64 -16.36
C ALA A 166 -7.18 -3.61 -17.29
N ASN A 167 -7.27 -3.82 -18.61
CA ASN A 167 -6.78 -2.93 -19.67
C ASN A 167 -5.28 -2.58 -19.57
N GLY A 168 -4.47 -3.46 -18.97
CA GLY A 168 -3.03 -3.28 -18.76
C GLY A 168 -2.55 -3.98 -17.48
N GLY A 169 -1.26 -3.83 -17.18
CA GLY A 169 -0.63 -4.30 -15.95
C GLY A 169 -0.04 -5.70 -16.07
N ILE A 170 0.89 -5.98 -15.17
CA ILE A 170 1.64 -7.23 -15.07
C ILE A 170 0.94 -8.18 -14.10
N TRP A 171 0.78 -9.44 -14.51
CA TRP A 171 0.29 -10.53 -13.65
C TRP A 171 1.23 -10.80 -12.48
N TRP A 172 0.66 -11.12 -11.32
CA TRP A 172 1.45 -11.51 -10.15
C TRP A 172 2.22 -12.81 -10.36
N LEU A 173 1.54 -13.83 -10.91
CA LEU A 173 2.15 -15.13 -11.20
C LEU A 173 2.28 -15.35 -12.70
N ASN A 174 3.32 -16.06 -13.14
CA ASN A 174 3.41 -16.57 -14.51
C ASN A 174 2.78 -17.97 -14.68
N SER A 175 2.40 -18.63 -13.58
CA SER A 175 1.70 -19.92 -13.62
C SER A 175 0.19 -19.77 -13.80
N ASP A 176 -0.44 -18.85 -13.05
CA ASP A 176 -1.89 -18.62 -13.03
C ASP A 176 -2.21 -17.13 -13.06
N HIS A 177 -2.98 -16.69 -14.05
CA HIS A 177 -3.28 -15.29 -14.31
C HIS A 177 -4.59 -14.85 -13.63
N ASN A 178 -4.62 -14.84 -12.28
CA ASN A 178 -5.82 -14.51 -11.52
C ASN A 178 -5.84 -13.08 -10.94
N THR A 179 -4.67 -12.45 -10.80
CA THR A 179 -4.56 -11.13 -10.15
C THR A 179 -3.34 -10.32 -10.60
N LYS A 180 -3.50 -9.00 -10.66
CA LYS A 180 -2.44 -8.02 -10.96
C LYS A 180 -2.20 -7.15 -9.73
N ASN A 181 -0.96 -7.09 -9.25
CA ASN A 181 -0.65 -6.57 -7.92
C ASN A 181 0.30 -5.37 -7.95
N ALA A 182 0.20 -4.50 -6.96
CA ALA A 182 1.15 -3.41 -6.73
C ALA A 182 2.58 -3.93 -6.50
N CYS A 183 2.72 -5.06 -5.79
CA CYS A 183 4.00 -5.68 -5.43
C CYS A 183 4.83 -6.21 -6.61
N ILE A 184 4.25 -6.29 -7.82
CA ILE A 184 5.01 -6.55 -9.05
C ILE A 184 5.10 -5.29 -9.92
N ASN A 185 3.99 -4.55 -10.08
CA ASN A 185 3.92 -3.47 -11.06
C ASN A 185 4.81 -2.28 -10.69
N PHE A 186 4.79 -1.81 -9.44
CA PHE A 186 5.62 -0.66 -9.07
C PHE A 186 7.13 -1.00 -8.97
N PRO A 187 7.54 -2.18 -8.46
CA PRO A 187 8.91 -2.66 -8.60
C PRO A 187 9.36 -2.79 -10.06
N ALA A 188 8.50 -3.25 -10.97
CA ALA A 188 8.83 -3.30 -12.39
C ALA A 188 9.09 -1.90 -12.96
N ALA A 189 8.30 -0.90 -12.58
CA ALA A 189 8.57 0.48 -12.95
C ALA A 189 9.93 0.97 -12.39
N GLN A 190 10.28 0.61 -11.14
CA GLN A 190 11.58 0.95 -10.56
C GLN A 190 12.76 0.24 -11.26
N ALA A 191 12.65 -1.06 -11.53
CA ALA A 191 13.65 -1.83 -12.27
C ALA A 191 13.90 -1.23 -13.66
N ALA A 192 12.83 -0.87 -14.37
CA ALA A 192 12.91 -0.17 -15.65
C ALA A 192 13.62 1.20 -15.53
N LEU A 193 13.38 1.96 -14.46
CA LEU A 193 14.08 3.23 -14.22
C LEU A 193 15.58 3.04 -13.96
N TYR A 194 15.98 2.01 -13.21
CA TYR A 194 17.39 1.68 -13.03
C TYR A 194 18.04 1.24 -14.35
N LEU A 195 17.36 0.38 -15.12
CA LEU A 195 17.83 -0.07 -16.44
C LEU A 195 17.94 1.11 -17.42
N TYR A 196 16.98 2.03 -17.43
CA TYR A 196 17.06 3.27 -18.21
C TYR A 196 18.25 4.12 -17.77
N ASP A 197 18.47 4.29 -16.47
CA ASP A 197 19.60 5.08 -15.98
C ASP A 197 20.95 4.47 -16.39
N ILE A 198 21.05 3.14 -16.40
CA ILE A 198 22.25 2.41 -16.83
C ILE A 198 22.47 2.49 -18.35
N THR A 199 21.44 2.21 -19.14
CA THR A 199 21.57 1.94 -20.58
C THR A 199 21.28 3.16 -21.46
N LYS A 200 20.48 4.10 -20.94
CA LYS A 200 19.85 5.20 -21.68
C LYS A 200 18.95 4.73 -22.83
N ASP A 201 18.53 3.47 -22.84
CA ASP A 201 17.59 2.93 -23.83
C ASP A 201 16.16 3.38 -23.52
N GLU A 202 15.55 4.13 -24.43
CA GLU A 202 14.19 4.66 -24.28
C GLU A 202 13.13 3.57 -24.08
N HIS A 203 13.40 2.31 -24.49
CA HIS A 203 12.53 1.19 -24.21
C HIS A 203 12.15 1.11 -22.72
N TYR A 204 13.13 1.21 -21.82
CA TYR A 204 12.90 1.09 -20.38
C TYR A 204 12.19 2.32 -19.79
N LEU A 205 12.49 3.54 -20.27
CA LEU A 205 11.74 4.73 -19.83
C LEU A 205 10.27 4.65 -20.28
N ASN A 206 10.01 4.15 -21.48
CA ASN A 206 8.67 3.94 -22.00
C ASN A 206 7.92 2.87 -21.18
N ALA A 207 8.59 1.77 -20.83
CA ALA A 207 8.03 0.74 -19.96
C ALA A 207 7.69 1.29 -18.57
N ALA A 208 8.63 1.96 -17.90
CA ALA A 208 8.40 2.59 -16.59
C ALA A 208 7.20 3.55 -16.62
N THR A 209 7.12 4.39 -17.66
CA THR A 209 6.02 5.35 -17.85
C THR A 209 4.68 4.64 -18.07
N LYS A 210 4.64 3.56 -18.86
CA LYS A 210 3.42 2.80 -19.16
C LYS A 210 2.92 2.08 -17.90
N ILE A 211 3.81 1.38 -17.20
CA ILE A 211 3.49 0.63 -15.98
C ILE A 211 2.99 1.58 -14.89
N PHE A 212 3.70 2.67 -14.63
CA PHE A 212 3.31 3.62 -13.59
C PHE A 212 1.97 4.29 -13.87
N ARG A 213 1.71 4.71 -15.10
CA ARG A 213 0.42 5.36 -15.45
C ARG A 213 -0.77 4.42 -15.30
N TRP A 214 -0.60 3.16 -15.72
CA TRP A 214 -1.60 2.13 -15.49
C TRP A 214 -1.81 1.91 -13.98
N GLY A 215 -0.73 1.71 -13.22
CA GLY A 215 -0.78 1.50 -11.78
C GLY A 215 -1.43 2.67 -11.03
N LYS A 216 -1.07 3.92 -11.36
CA LYS A 216 -1.71 5.12 -10.80
C LYS A 216 -3.22 5.13 -11.04
N THR A 217 -3.68 4.73 -12.23
CA THR A 217 -5.12 4.74 -12.55
C THR A 217 -5.87 3.57 -11.94
N MET A 218 -5.28 2.38 -11.93
CA MET A 218 -5.98 1.12 -11.64
C MET A 218 -5.72 0.60 -10.22
N LEU A 219 -4.54 0.86 -9.66
CA LEU A 219 -4.07 0.42 -8.35
C LEU A 219 -3.94 1.59 -7.36
N THR A 220 -4.55 2.74 -7.61
CA THR A 220 -4.66 3.81 -6.61
C THR A 220 -6.02 4.50 -6.67
N ASP A 221 -6.33 5.25 -5.63
CA ASP A 221 -7.50 6.15 -5.57
C ASP A 221 -7.23 7.55 -6.15
N GLY A 222 -6.05 7.79 -6.75
CA GLY A 222 -5.62 9.11 -7.25
C GLY A 222 -5.18 10.10 -6.18
N ASN A 223 -5.41 9.80 -4.90
CA ASN A 223 -5.11 10.65 -3.74
C ASN A 223 -3.95 10.11 -2.89
N GLY A 224 -3.26 9.09 -3.38
CA GLY A 224 -2.04 8.54 -2.79
C GLY A 224 -2.24 7.24 -2.02
N LYS A 225 -3.47 6.71 -1.91
CA LYS A 225 -3.69 5.35 -1.41
C LYS A 225 -3.42 4.35 -2.53
N VAL A 226 -2.44 3.47 -2.33
CA VAL A 226 -2.10 2.38 -3.24
C VAL A 226 -2.86 1.13 -2.80
N PHE A 227 -3.57 0.52 -3.75
CA PHE A 227 -4.29 -0.73 -3.56
C PHE A 227 -3.33 -1.92 -3.72
N ASP A 228 -3.60 -3.00 -3.00
CA ASP A 228 -2.77 -4.20 -3.03
C ASP A 228 -2.81 -4.87 -4.41
N ARG A 229 -4.02 -5.11 -4.94
CA ARG A 229 -4.20 -5.86 -6.19
C ARG A 229 -5.57 -5.68 -6.83
N ILE A 230 -5.72 -6.24 -8.03
CA ILE A 230 -6.99 -6.41 -8.73
C ILE A 230 -7.14 -7.90 -9.06
N GLU A 231 -8.22 -8.52 -8.60
CA GLU A 231 -8.57 -9.91 -8.88
C GLU A 231 -9.60 -9.99 -10.02
N ILE A 232 -9.54 -11.04 -10.85
CA ILE A 232 -10.45 -11.19 -12.00
C ILE A 232 -11.91 -11.13 -11.58
N GLU A 233 -12.28 -11.88 -10.54
CA GLU A 233 -13.67 -12.02 -10.12
C GLU A 233 -14.11 -10.94 -9.13
N HIS A 234 -13.21 -10.47 -8.27
CA HIS A 234 -13.56 -9.56 -7.16
C HIS A 234 -13.26 -8.09 -7.45
N GLY A 235 -12.48 -7.78 -8.49
CA GLY A 235 -12.04 -6.41 -8.77
C GLY A 235 -10.91 -5.96 -7.83
N ALA A 236 -10.84 -4.65 -7.57
CA ALA A 236 -9.77 -4.07 -6.75
C ALA A 236 -9.90 -4.48 -5.27
N VAL A 237 -8.78 -4.82 -4.65
CA VAL A 237 -8.63 -5.04 -3.21
C VAL A 237 -7.89 -3.82 -2.64
N PRO A 238 -8.61 -2.81 -2.13
CA PRO A 238 -8.04 -1.51 -1.77
C PRO A 238 -7.37 -1.53 -0.38
N ASP A 239 -6.64 -2.59 -0.06
CA ASP A 239 -5.80 -2.69 1.12
C ASP A 239 -4.47 -1.99 0.83
N ALA A 240 -4.04 -1.10 1.72
CA ALA A 240 -2.80 -0.34 1.55
C ALA A 240 -1.76 -0.78 2.58
N THR A 241 -0.52 -0.91 2.14
CA THR A 241 0.60 -1.44 2.93
C THR A 241 1.86 -0.61 2.73
N HIS A 242 2.79 -0.67 3.68
CA HIS A 242 4.02 0.12 3.65
C HIS A 242 4.85 -0.09 2.39
N TYR A 243 5.06 -1.34 1.97
CA TYR A 243 5.91 -1.64 0.82
C TYR A 243 5.30 -1.22 -0.52
N ASN A 244 3.99 -1.37 -0.71
CA ASN A 244 3.29 -0.90 -1.92
C ASN A 244 3.30 0.64 -2.01
N GLN A 245 3.08 1.35 -0.88
CA GLN A 245 3.29 2.80 -0.83
C GLN A 245 4.74 3.17 -1.16
N GLY A 246 5.70 2.42 -0.62
CA GLY A 246 7.12 2.63 -0.83
C GLY A 246 7.51 2.57 -2.32
N THR A 247 7.16 1.50 -3.02
CA THR A 247 7.56 1.33 -4.42
C THR A 247 6.79 2.25 -5.37
N TYR A 248 5.56 2.62 -5.05
CA TYR A 248 4.85 3.70 -5.72
C TYR A 248 5.59 5.04 -5.59
N ILE A 249 5.98 5.43 -4.36
CA ILE A 249 6.75 6.65 -4.09
C ILE A 249 8.09 6.61 -4.83
N GLY A 250 8.80 5.49 -4.78
CA GLY A 250 10.09 5.30 -5.44
C GLY A 250 10.03 5.43 -6.95
N SER A 251 9.07 4.77 -7.60
CA SER A 251 8.85 4.86 -9.05
C SER A 251 8.42 6.27 -9.47
N ALA A 252 7.55 6.93 -8.68
CA ALA A 252 7.15 8.32 -8.93
C ALA A 252 8.34 9.29 -8.85
N VAL A 253 9.16 9.21 -7.79
CA VAL A 253 10.38 10.03 -7.67
C VAL A 253 11.37 9.74 -8.79
N GLY A 254 11.54 8.48 -9.17
CA GLY A 254 12.43 8.11 -10.28
C GLY A 254 11.94 8.65 -11.63
N LEU A 255 10.64 8.59 -11.93
CA LEU A 255 10.04 9.21 -13.11
C LEU A 255 10.16 10.74 -13.10
N TYR A 256 9.98 11.38 -11.94
CA TYR A 256 10.23 12.82 -11.79
C TYR A 256 11.68 13.16 -12.18
N LYS A 257 12.66 12.42 -11.68
CA LYS A 257 14.08 12.62 -12.01
C LYS A 257 14.40 12.36 -13.49
N ALA A 258 13.80 11.33 -14.08
CA ALA A 258 14.05 10.96 -15.47
C ALA A 258 13.40 11.92 -16.48
N THR A 259 12.27 12.53 -16.13
CA THR A 259 11.43 13.31 -17.07
C THR A 259 11.34 14.80 -16.76
N GLY A 260 11.60 15.22 -15.53
CA GLY A 260 11.34 16.57 -15.04
C GLY A 260 9.86 16.93 -14.88
N ASN A 261 8.94 15.97 -15.05
CA ASN A 261 7.50 16.21 -14.93
C ASN A 261 7.07 16.27 -13.46
N ALA A 262 6.70 17.46 -12.99
CA ALA A 262 6.33 17.74 -11.61
C ALA A 262 5.12 16.95 -11.09
N VAL A 263 4.26 16.42 -11.98
CA VAL A 263 3.12 15.57 -11.59
C VAL A 263 3.60 14.35 -10.80
N TYR A 264 4.71 13.73 -11.20
CA TYR A 264 5.21 12.56 -10.49
C TYR A 264 5.74 12.88 -9.09
N LEU A 265 6.23 14.11 -8.85
CA LEU A 265 6.60 14.53 -7.49
C LEU A 265 5.35 14.79 -6.63
N ASP A 266 4.28 15.35 -7.21
CA ASP A 266 2.98 15.49 -6.53
C ASP A 266 2.41 14.12 -6.14
N ASP A 267 2.49 13.13 -7.04
CA ASP A 267 2.08 11.74 -6.79
C ASP A 267 2.83 11.13 -5.59
N ALA A 268 4.15 11.28 -5.57
CA ALA A 268 4.98 10.82 -4.45
C ALA A 268 4.61 11.50 -3.12
N VAL A 269 4.36 12.82 -3.15
CA VAL A 269 3.97 13.60 -1.96
C VAL A 269 2.59 13.18 -1.45
N LYS A 270 1.61 12.97 -2.32
CA LYS A 270 0.27 12.46 -1.94
C LYS A 270 0.36 11.10 -1.26
N ALA A 271 1.11 10.17 -1.83
CA ALA A 271 1.31 8.85 -1.24
C ALA A 271 2.06 8.89 0.11
N ALA A 272 3.08 9.75 0.24
CA ALA A 272 3.77 9.94 1.51
C ALA A 272 2.87 10.56 2.59
N LYS A 273 2.01 11.52 2.22
CA LYS A 273 0.97 12.06 3.11
C LYS A 273 -0.02 10.99 3.55
N PHE A 274 -0.49 10.15 2.62
CA PHE A 274 -1.36 9.03 2.94
C PHE A 274 -0.71 8.10 3.96
N THR A 275 0.54 7.70 3.72
CA THR A 275 1.31 6.86 4.64
C THR A 275 1.42 7.50 6.03
N LYS A 276 1.85 8.77 6.12
CA LYS A 276 2.00 9.50 7.39
C LYS A 276 0.69 9.65 8.16
N ASN A 277 -0.45 9.74 7.48
CA ASN A 277 -1.74 10.01 8.11
C ASN A 277 -2.57 8.76 8.40
N HIS A 278 -2.35 7.66 7.67
CA HIS A 278 -3.23 6.48 7.72
C HIS A 278 -2.52 5.17 8.01
N LEU A 279 -1.21 5.04 7.73
CA LEU A 279 -0.44 3.81 7.98
C LEU A 279 0.44 3.93 9.23
N VAL A 280 -0.10 4.61 10.25
CA VAL A 280 0.53 4.90 11.52
C VAL A 280 -0.40 4.55 12.69
N ASP A 281 0.17 4.32 13.85
CA ASP A 281 -0.56 4.18 15.10
C ASP A 281 -1.10 5.55 15.58
N SER A 282 -1.78 5.57 16.72
CA SER A 282 -2.34 6.80 17.31
C SER A 282 -1.29 7.85 17.68
N ASN A 283 -0.01 7.48 17.73
CA ASN A 283 1.12 8.37 18.04
C ASN A 283 1.85 8.85 16.78
N GLY A 284 1.44 8.40 15.59
CA GLY A 284 2.17 8.68 14.35
C GLY A 284 3.38 7.77 14.12
N VAL A 285 3.55 6.69 14.89
CA VAL A 285 4.57 5.67 14.62
C VAL A 285 4.07 4.76 13.51
N LEU A 286 4.89 4.46 12.51
CA LEU A 286 4.55 3.54 11.42
C LEU A 286 4.08 2.19 11.97
N ASN A 287 2.97 1.68 11.43
CA ASN A 287 2.36 0.42 11.87
C ASN A 287 3.34 -0.78 11.87
N TYR A 288 3.07 -1.75 12.73
CA TYR A 288 3.60 -3.10 12.57
C TYR A 288 2.59 -3.92 11.76
N GLU A 289 2.95 -4.29 10.53
CA GLU A 289 2.04 -4.97 9.59
C GLU A 289 2.09 -6.51 9.71
N GLY A 290 2.69 -7.04 10.79
CA GLY A 290 2.54 -8.44 11.15
C GLY A 290 1.08 -8.79 11.49
N PRO A 291 0.71 -10.09 11.54
CA PRO A 291 1.59 -11.26 11.59
C PRO A 291 1.97 -11.79 10.20
N ASN A 292 1.44 -11.20 9.12
CA ASN A 292 1.78 -11.61 7.77
C ASN A 292 3.31 -11.55 7.60
N GLY A 293 3.89 -12.69 7.21
CA GLY A 293 5.34 -12.88 7.15
C GLY A 293 6.02 -11.94 6.16
N ASP A 294 5.30 -11.54 5.11
CA ASP A 294 5.81 -10.67 4.06
C ASP A 294 5.69 -9.19 4.43
N LEU A 295 4.60 -8.81 5.08
CA LEU A 295 4.34 -7.40 5.45
C LEU A 295 5.12 -6.92 6.68
N LYS A 296 5.44 -7.80 7.63
CA LYS A 296 6.08 -7.40 8.90
C LYS A 296 7.42 -6.66 8.77
N GLY A 297 8.14 -6.85 7.66
CA GLY A 297 9.35 -6.12 7.31
C GLY A 297 9.18 -5.06 6.21
N GLY A 298 7.94 -4.81 5.75
CA GLY A 298 7.62 -3.88 4.66
C GLY A 298 8.06 -2.42 4.90
N LYS A 299 8.25 -2.03 6.16
CA LYS A 299 8.89 -0.76 6.52
C LYS A 299 10.29 -0.61 5.90
N THR A 300 11.02 -1.70 5.66
CA THR A 300 12.32 -1.68 4.98
C THR A 300 12.19 -1.03 3.60
N ILE A 301 11.28 -1.54 2.76
CA ILE A 301 11.04 -1.00 1.42
C ILE A 301 10.50 0.43 1.49
N LEU A 302 9.59 0.71 2.43
CA LEU A 302 9.04 2.05 2.61
C LEU A 302 10.16 3.07 2.92
N MET A 303 10.99 2.80 3.94
CA MET A 303 12.02 3.73 4.39
C MET A 303 13.07 4.01 3.31
N ARG A 304 13.43 2.99 2.50
CA ARG A 304 14.32 3.16 1.34
C ARG A 304 13.76 4.20 0.36
N ASN A 305 12.47 4.12 0.05
CA ASN A 305 11.84 5.00 -0.93
C ASN A 305 11.45 6.37 -0.36
N LEU A 306 11.08 6.45 0.92
CA LEU A 306 10.91 7.73 1.62
C LEU A 306 12.21 8.53 1.66
N ALA A 307 13.37 7.87 1.74
CA ALA A 307 14.68 8.53 1.62
C ALA A 307 14.88 9.19 0.25
N HIS A 308 14.43 8.55 -0.83
CA HIS A 308 14.49 9.13 -2.17
C HIS A 308 13.60 10.38 -2.28
N LEU A 309 12.41 10.36 -1.69
CA LEU A 309 11.53 11.53 -1.62
C LEU A 309 12.15 12.64 -0.78
N GLN A 310 12.58 12.36 0.46
CA GLN A 310 13.21 13.34 1.35
C GLN A 310 14.35 14.06 0.64
N LYS A 311 15.29 13.31 0.06
CA LYS A 311 16.42 13.88 -0.67
C LYS A 311 15.98 14.79 -1.82
N THR A 312 14.94 14.39 -2.56
CA THR A 312 14.42 15.17 -3.70
C THR A 312 13.75 16.46 -3.24
N LEU A 313 13.00 16.44 -2.13
CA LEU A 313 12.40 17.64 -1.54
C LEU A 313 13.47 18.60 -1.03
N ASP A 314 14.50 18.09 -0.36
CA ASP A 314 15.65 18.87 0.12
C ASP A 314 16.42 19.54 -1.04
N GLU A 315 16.73 18.79 -2.09
CA GLU A 315 17.51 19.27 -3.24
C GLU A 315 16.74 20.31 -4.07
N THR A 316 15.41 20.18 -4.18
CA THR A 316 14.59 21.03 -5.05
C THR A 316 13.93 22.20 -4.31
N GLY A 317 13.74 22.10 -2.99
CA GLY A 317 12.99 23.07 -2.18
C GLY A 317 11.48 23.09 -2.48
N GLN A 318 10.95 22.09 -3.20
CA GLN A 318 9.52 21.97 -3.48
C GLN A 318 8.77 21.42 -2.25
N TYR A 319 7.51 21.83 -2.06
CA TYR A 319 6.68 21.45 -0.90
C TYR A 319 7.32 21.71 0.47
N PRO A 320 7.84 22.93 0.75
CA PRO A 320 8.65 23.18 1.95
C PRO A 320 7.90 22.94 3.26
N GLU A 321 6.59 23.23 3.33
CA GLU A 321 5.79 22.96 4.53
C GLU A 321 5.68 21.46 4.81
N PHE A 322 5.33 20.68 3.78
CA PHE A 322 5.26 19.23 3.91
C PHE A 322 6.65 18.62 4.16
N SER A 323 7.70 19.12 3.53
CA SER A 323 9.06 18.64 3.74
C SER A 323 9.48 18.78 5.21
N ALA A 324 9.14 19.90 5.86
CA ALA A 324 9.44 20.10 7.28
C ALA A 324 8.65 19.12 8.18
N GLU A 325 7.34 18.97 7.95
CA GLU A 325 6.50 18.01 8.69
C GLU A 325 6.93 16.56 8.47
N PHE A 326 7.36 16.24 7.25
CA PHE A 326 7.81 14.92 6.84
C PHE A 326 9.16 14.58 7.47
N ASP A 327 10.09 15.53 7.49
CA ASP A 327 11.38 15.40 8.16
C ASP A 327 11.24 15.15 9.67
N GLU A 328 10.40 15.94 10.35
CA GLU A 328 10.11 15.78 11.78
C GLU A 328 9.50 14.41 12.08
N TRP A 329 8.52 13.98 11.27
CA TRP A 329 7.85 12.70 11.43
C TRP A 329 8.79 11.50 11.16
N LEU A 330 9.65 11.59 10.15
CA LEU A 330 10.68 10.60 9.89
C LEU A 330 11.66 10.52 11.07
N ALA A 331 12.16 11.66 11.56
CA ALA A 331 13.06 11.71 12.70
C ALA A 331 12.45 11.04 13.93
N PHE A 332 11.20 11.38 14.27
CA PHE A 332 10.46 10.78 15.38
C PHE A 332 10.36 9.25 15.27
N ASN A 333 10.00 8.74 14.09
CA ASN A 333 9.87 7.30 13.86
C ASN A 333 11.20 6.56 14.05
N ILE A 334 12.30 7.11 13.52
CA ILE A 334 13.62 6.49 13.55
C ILE A 334 14.20 6.52 14.96
N GLU A 335 14.06 7.63 15.66
CA GLU A 335 14.49 7.72 17.05
C GLU A 335 13.68 6.78 17.94
N MET A 336 12.36 6.69 17.73
CA MET A 336 11.51 5.75 18.47
C MET A 336 12.00 4.32 18.28
N ALA A 337 12.18 3.90 17.03
CA ALA A 337 12.71 2.58 16.68
C ALA A 337 14.07 2.33 17.34
N TRP A 338 15.04 3.24 17.19
CA TRP A 338 16.39 3.06 17.72
C TRP A 338 16.45 3.10 19.25
N SER A 339 15.53 3.82 19.90
CA SER A 339 15.39 3.82 21.36
C SER A 339 14.98 2.45 21.92
N HIS A 340 14.32 1.62 21.09
CA HIS A 340 13.84 0.29 21.43
C HIS A 340 14.80 -0.85 21.04
N ARG A 341 16.05 -0.54 20.65
CA ARG A 341 17.06 -1.58 20.42
C ARG A 341 17.33 -2.39 21.68
N ASN A 342 17.63 -3.67 21.51
CA ASN A 342 18.09 -4.54 22.59
C ASN A 342 19.59 -4.32 22.90
N SER A 343 20.15 -5.13 23.78
CA SER A 343 21.58 -5.06 24.15
C SER A 343 22.53 -5.40 23.01
N ASP A 344 22.06 -6.13 22.01
CA ASP A 344 22.81 -6.56 20.82
C ASP A 344 22.61 -5.59 19.64
N HIS A 345 21.98 -4.44 19.89
CA HIS A 345 21.68 -3.40 18.89
C HIS A 345 20.69 -3.84 17.80
N ILE A 346 19.87 -4.86 18.05
CA ILE A 346 18.76 -5.28 17.19
C ILE A 346 17.47 -4.60 17.63
N VAL A 347 16.69 -4.12 16.67
CA VAL A 347 15.38 -3.51 16.86
C VAL A 347 14.36 -4.41 16.16
N ASP A 348 13.31 -4.84 16.87
CA ASP A 348 12.21 -5.57 16.24
C ASP A 348 11.35 -4.67 15.33
N GLY A 349 10.63 -5.25 14.38
CA GLY A 349 9.75 -4.53 13.47
C GLY A 349 8.58 -3.80 14.14
N ASN A 350 8.22 -4.13 15.38
CA ASN A 350 7.26 -3.36 16.17
C ASN A 350 7.90 -2.11 16.81
N TRP A 351 8.12 -1.06 16.02
CA TRP A 351 8.82 0.15 16.50
C TRP A 351 8.17 0.87 17.68
N ALA A 352 6.88 0.68 17.94
CA ALA A 352 6.19 1.27 19.09
C ALA A 352 6.51 0.54 20.41
N GLY A 353 7.01 -0.70 20.32
CA GLY A 353 7.34 -1.56 21.45
C GLY A 353 8.81 -1.97 21.46
N GLN A 354 9.36 -2.15 22.66
CA GLN A 354 10.66 -2.76 22.85
C GLN A 354 10.51 -4.24 23.21
N LEU A 355 10.85 -5.14 22.29
CA LEU A 355 11.08 -6.54 22.62
C LEU A 355 12.45 -6.67 23.27
N LEU A 356 12.51 -7.07 24.54
CA LEU A 356 13.77 -7.18 25.28
C LEU A 356 14.49 -8.52 25.07
N SER A 357 13.73 -9.58 24.81
CA SER A 357 14.25 -10.95 24.71
C SER A 357 13.27 -11.85 23.98
N GLY A 358 13.78 -12.78 23.17
CA GLY A 358 12.97 -13.70 22.39
C GLY A 358 13.71 -14.11 21.12
N THR A 359 12.96 -14.51 20.11
CA THR A 359 13.48 -14.72 18.76
C THR A 359 13.35 -13.42 17.99
N TYR A 360 14.41 -12.97 17.33
CA TYR A 360 14.38 -11.82 16.42
C TYR A 360 14.40 -12.32 14.99
N GLU A 361 13.67 -11.66 14.11
CA GLU A 361 13.55 -12.03 12.69
C GLU A 361 14.30 -11.01 11.83
N SER A 362 15.05 -11.49 10.83
CA SER A 362 15.87 -10.60 9.99
C SER A 362 15.01 -9.65 9.18
N TRP A 363 13.85 -10.09 8.67
CA TRP A 363 12.96 -9.22 7.89
C TRP A 363 12.31 -8.12 8.73
N SER A 364 11.80 -8.43 9.93
CA SER A 364 11.21 -7.41 10.82
C SER A 364 12.28 -6.40 11.27
N SER A 365 13.49 -6.90 11.55
CA SER A 365 14.60 -6.09 12.08
C SER A 365 15.31 -5.22 11.03
N ALA A 366 15.21 -5.58 9.75
CA ALA A 366 15.85 -4.86 8.65
C ALA A 366 15.40 -3.41 8.54
N ALA A 367 14.15 -3.12 8.90
CA ALA A 367 13.56 -1.79 8.72
C ALA A 367 14.31 -0.70 9.49
N ALA A 368 14.72 -0.97 10.74
CA ALA A 368 15.46 -0.01 11.55
C ALA A 368 16.88 0.23 11.00
N VAL A 369 17.52 -0.82 10.48
CA VAL A 369 18.83 -0.72 9.82
C VAL A 369 18.70 0.13 8.55
N GLN A 370 17.66 -0.10 7.75
CA GLN A 370 17.39 0.65 6.53
C GLN A 370 17.14 2.13 6.82
N ALA A 371 16.32 2.43 7.83
CA ALA A 371 16.03 3.78 8.26
C ALA A 371 17.31 4.59 8.57
N LEU A 372 18.22 3.99 9.34
CA LEU A 372 19.49 4.61 9.75
C LEU A 372 20.51 4.74 8.60
N ASN A 373 20.32 4.02 7.49
CA ASN A 373 21.19 4.08 6.31
C ASN A 373 20.57 4.84 5.12
N GLY A 374 19.29 5.23 5.21
CA GLY A 374 18.59 5.97 4.16
C GLY A 374 18.30 7.43 4.50
N ILE A 375 17.79 7.69 5.71
CA ILE A 375 17.25 8.99 6.11
C ILE A 375 18.31 9.83 6.82
N LYS A 376 18.38 11.12 6.50
CA LYS A 376 19.34 12.04 7.13
C LYS A 376 19.11 12.13 8.66
N PRO A 377 20.18 12.02 9.49
CA PRO A 377 20.15 12.30 10.92
C PRO A 377 19.44 13.61 11.31
N MET A 378 18.45 13.52 12.19
CA MET A 378 17.69 14.66 12.72
C MET A 378 17.30 14.39 14.19
N GLU A 379 17.23 15.44 15.01
CA GLU A 379 16.74 15.34 16.40
C GLU A 379 15.22 15.34 16.43
N ALA A 380 14.61 14.47 17.24
CA ALA A 380 13.20 14.49 17.57
C ALA A 380 12.98 14.35 19.10
N GLU A 381 11.79 14.71 19.55
CA GLU A 381 11.38 14.48 20.93
C GLU A 381 10.62 13.16 21.03
N LEU A 382 11.20 12.19 21.73
CA LEU A 382 10.53 10.93 22.04
C LEU A 382 9.38 11.18 23.01
N HIS A 383 8.18 10.80 22.59
CA HIS A 383 7.01 10.82 23.43
C HIS A 383 6.16 9.57 23.18
N TYR A 384 5.67 8.96 24.26
CA TYR A 384 4.65 7.92 24.18
C TYR A 384 3.30 8.59 24.38
N GLY A 385 2.35 8.38 23.48
CA GLY A 385 1.02 8.95 23.66
C GLY A 385 0.33 8.42 24.91
N VAL A 386 -0.52 9.29 25.47
CA VAL A 386 -1.36 8.97 26.62
C VAL A 386 -2.39 7.93 26.21
N LYS A 387 -2.53 6.87 27.01
CA LYS A 387 -3.55 5.84 26.82
C LYS A 387 -4.69 6.06 27.78
N ASN A 388 -5.91 6.01 27.27
CA ASN A 388 -7.10 5.94 28.09
C ASN A 388 -7.30 4.48 28.56
N PRO A 389 -7.22 4.18 29.87
CA PRO A 389 -7.38 2.83 30.40
C PRO A 389 -8.79 2.27 30.23
N PHE A 390 -9.79 3.12 29.98
CA PHE A 390 -11.19 2.72 29.83
C PHE A 390 -11.56 2.36 28.38
N ASP A 391 -10.67 2.64 27.43
CA ASP A 391 -10.75 2.13 26.06
C ASP A 391 -10.04 0.77 25.96
N LYS A 392 -10.32 0.02 24.89
CA LYS A 392 -9.58 -1.21 24.61
C LYS A 392 -8.11 -0.88 24.34
N ILE A 393 -7.22 -1.47 25.13
CA ILE A 393 -5.77 -1.42 24.90
C ILE A 393 -5.36 -2.76 24.28
N GLU A 394 -5.11 -2.73 22.98
CA GLU A 394 -4.58 -3.89 22.25
C GLU A 394 -3.28 -4.38 22.89
N ALA A 395 -3.16 -5.68 23.13
CA ALA A 395 -2.08 -6.23 23.93
C ALA A 395 -0.74 -6.14 23.19
N GLU A 396 -0.76 -6.21 21.86
CA GLU A 396 0.39 -6.00 20.98
C GLU A 396 0.93 -4.57 21.02
N ARG A 397 0.16 -3.59 21.53
CA ARG A 397 0.59 -2.18 21.70
C ARG A 397 1.35 -1.95 23.00
N TYR A 398 2.07 -2.96 23.46
CA TYR A 398 3.00 -2.84 24.58
C TYR A 398 4.14 -1.88 24.20
N ASN A 399 4.65 -1.13 25.18
CA ASN A 399 5.84 -0.31 25.00
C ASN A 399 7.12 -1.05 25.43
N ILE A 400 7.04 -1.99 26.37
CA ILE A 400 8.16 -2.86 26.77
C ILE A 400 7.64 -4.28 26.98
N GLY A 401 8.29 -5.27 26.37
CA GLY A 401 7.83 -6.66 26.36
C GLY A 401 8.96 -7.68 26.54
N SER A 402 8.65 -8.82 27.14
CA SER A 402 9.59 -9.93 27.30
C SER A 402 8.86 -11.26 27.42
N GLY A 403 9.36 -12.30 26.72
CA GLY A 403 8.96 -13.69 26.93
C GLY A 403 7.75 -14.16 26.10
N PHE A 404 7.36 -13.41 25.07
CA PHE A 404 6.24 -13.74 24.19
C PHE A 404 6.58 -13.41 22.73
N VAL A 405 5.69 -13.84 21.82
CA VAL A 405 5.71 -13.48 20.40
C VAL A 405 4.43 -12.73 20.03
N LEU A 406 4.49 -11.94 18.95
CA LEU A 406 3.29 -11.40 18.33
C LEU A 406 2.82 -12.39 17.26
N GLU A 407 1.59 -12.86 17.38
CA GLU A 407 0.96 -13.75 16.41
C GLU A 407 -0.45 -13.28 16.05
N GLY A 408 -1.01 -13.82 14.97
CA GLY A 408 -2.37 -13.48 14.56
C GLY A 408 -3.39 -13.90 15.60
N ALA A 409 -4.37 -13.04 15.83
CA ALA A 409 -5.53 -13.34 16.65
C ALA A 409 -6.71 -13.78 15.78
N PHE A 410 -7.56 -14.65 16.31
CA PHE A 410 -8.83 -14.97 15.64
C PHE A 410 -9.80 -13.79 15.70
N GLU A 411 -9.71 -13.00 16.77
CA GLU A 411 -10.45 -11.76 16.96
C GLU A 411 -9.47 -10.58 16.90
N GLY A 412 -9.58 -9.68 15.93
CA GLY A 412 -8.68 -8.52 15.80
C GLY A 412 -7.44 -8.81 14.95
N SER A 413 -6.37 -8.02 15.12
CA SER A 413 -5.14 -8.11 14.32
C SER A 413 -4.12 -9.08 14.90
N LEU A 414 -3.69 -8.81 16.14
CA LEU A 414 -2.56 -9.47 16.77
C LEU A 414 -2.90 -9.79 18.22
N GLN A 415 -2.10 -10.66 18.81
CA GLN A 415 -2.14 -10.98 20.23
C GLN A 415 -0.74 -11.26 20.76
N LEU A 416 -0.59 -11.23 22.07
CA LEU A 416 0.57 -11.79 22.74
C LEU A 416 0.39 -13.31 22.83
N GLY A 417 1.22 -14.05 22.09
CA GLY A 417 1.24 -15.50 22.06
C GLY A 417 2.47 -16.09 22.73
N GLY A 418 2.40 -17.39 23.05
CA GLY A 418 3.52 -18.13 23.67
C GLY A 418 3.89 -17.65 25.07
N ILE A 419 2.95 -16.99 25.78
CA ILE A 419 3.18 -16.43 27.12
C ILE A 419 3.54 -17.55 28.11
N GLN A 420 4.68 -17.37 28.79
CA GLN A 420 5.13 -18.25 29.87
C GLN A 420 5.28 -17.49 31.20
N HIS A 421 5.45 -18.23 32.29
CA HIS A 421 5.74 -17.64 33.60
C HIS A 421 6.97 -16.69 33.55
N GLY A 422 6.79 -15.48 34.06
CA GLY A 422 7.85 -14.46 34.12
C GLY A 422 7.87 -13.49 32.92
N SER A 423 7.13 -13.83 31.86
CA SER A 423 6.84 -12.92 30.75
C SER A 423 6.08 -11.69 31.25
N TYR A 424 6.24 -10.55 30.59
CA TYR A 424 5.53 -9.33 30.97
C TYR A 424 5.42 -8.33 29.81
N ALA A 425 4.33 -7.58 29.80
CA ALA A 425 4.10 -6.46 28.90
C ALA A 425 3.85 -5.18 29.72
N ALA A 426 4.45 -4.07 29.32
CA ALA A 426 4.28 -2.77 29.97
C ALA A 426 3.70 -1.73 29.00
N TYR A 427 2.73 -0.95 29.48
CA TYR A 427 2.05 0.10 28.74
C TYR A 427 2.36 1.43 29.43
N LYS A 428 3.03 2.33 28.73
CA LYS A 428 3.42 3.62 29.28
C LYS A 428 2.32 4.66 29.17
N ASN A 429 2.34 5.64 30.09
CA ASN A 429 1.47 6.82 30.10
C ASN A 429 -0.03 6.50 30.09
N VAL A 430 -0.48 5.58 30.94
CA VAL A 430 -1.90 5.24 31.09
C VAL A 430 -2.55 6.22 32.08
N ASP A 431 -3.52 7.02 31.61
CA ASP A 431 -4.15 8.08 32.41
C ASP A 431 -5.52 7.66 32.96
N PHE A 432 -5.57 7.30 34.23
CA PHE A 432 -6.78 6.89 34.94
C PHE A 432 -7.69 8.06 35.37
N GLY A 433 -7.27 9.30 35.14
CA GLY A 433 -8.02 10.48 35.55
C GLY A 433 -8.28 10.53 37.06
N SER A 434 -9.31 11.27 37.47
CA SER A 434 -9.71 11.42 38.89
C SER A 434 -10.71 10.38 39.38
N ASP A 435 -11.53 9.85 38.48
CA ASP A 435 -12.61 8.91 38.83
C ASP A 435 -12.03 7.52 39.14
N GLY A 436 -10.96 7.18 38.44
CA GLY A 436 -10.12 6.02 38.70
C GLY A 436 -10.72 4.67 38.33
N ALA A 437 -9.86 3.67 38.21
CA ALA A 437 -10.27 2.30 37.90
C ALA A 437 -10.44 1.46 39.18
N ILE A 438 -11.48 0.62 39.20
CA ILE A 438 -11.75 -0.37 40.24
C ILE A 438 -11.79 -1.80 39.70
N GLY A 439 -11.89 -1.99 38.39
CA GLY A 439 -11.91 -3.30 37.74
C GLY A 439 -10.96 -3.40 36.56
N PHE A 440 -10.71 -4.63 36.13
CA PHE A 440 -9.83 -4.97 35.01
C PHE A 440 -10.40 -6.14 34.22
N ILE A 441 -10.33 -6.01 32.90
CA ILE A 441 -10.78 -6.96 31.90
C ILE A 441 -9.58 -7.34 31.03
N ALA A 442 -9.41 -8.62 30.76
CA ALA A 442 -8.50 -9.13 29.73
C ALA A 442 -9.25 -10.08 28.79
N ARG A 443 -9.24 -9.77 27.50
CA ARG A 443 -9.69 -10.68 26.45
C ARG A 443 -8.59 -11.70 26.19
N ALA A 444 -8.78 -12.93 26.63
CA ALA A 444 -7.76 -13.96 26.58
C ALA A 444 -8.33 -15.34 26.23
N SER A 445 -7.48 -16.20 25.68
CA SER A 445 -7.79 -17.59 25.31
C SER A 445 -6.72 -18.52 25.86
N SER A 446 -7.08 -19.75 26.24
CA SER A 446 -6.12 -20.73 26.77
C SER A 446 -6.52 -22.14 26.39
N GLY A 447 -5.64 -22.83 25.67
CA GLY A 447 -5.72 -24.27 25.44
C GLY A 447 -5.22 -25.12 26.61
N THR A 448 -4.78 -24.51 27.71
CA THR A 448 -4.26 -25.18 28.93
C THR A 448 -5.15 -24.85 30.13
N GLY A 449 -4.65 -25.03 31.36
CA GLY A 449 -5.35 -24.60 32.57
C GLY A 449 -5.33 -23.10 32.83
N GLY A 450 -4.69 -22.30 31.97
CA GLY A 450 -4.62 -20.84 32.12
C GLY A 450 -3.49 -20.36 33.03
N GLY A 451 -3.63 -19.14 33.54
CA GLY A 451 -2.62 -18.46 34.35
C GLY A 451 -3.14 -17.17 34.99
N ASN A 452 -2.25 -16.41 35.61
CA ASN A 452 -2.61 -15.13 36.22
C ASN A 452 -1.91 -13.94 35.55
N ILE A 453 -2.61 -12.82 35.49
CA ILE A 453 -2.07 -11.49 35.18
C ILE A 453 -1.98 -10.71 36.49
N GLU A 454 -0.76 -10.44 36.95
CA GLU A 454 -0.54 -9.44 38.01
C GLU A 454 -0.52 -8.04 37.39
N ILE A 455 -1.37 -7.14 37.89
CA ILE A 455 -1.41 -5.74 37.46
C ILE A 455 -0.56 -4.92 38.43
N ARG A 456 0.51 -4.32 37.93
CA ARG A 456 1.49 -3.54 38.70
C ARG A 456 1.66 -2.13 38.14
N LEU A 457 1.96 -1.17 39.00
CA LEU A 457 2.15 0.23 38.62
C LEU A 457 3.61 0.66 38.66
N ASP A 458 3.98 1.50 37.70
CA ASP A 458 5.22 2.27 37.54
C ASP A 458 6.51 1.45 37.33
N SER A 459 6.52 0.16 37.66
CA SER A 459 7.63 -0.75 37.35
C SER A 459 7.20 -2.23 37.42
N LYS A 460 8.01 -3.12 36.83
CA LYS A 460 7.79 -4.58 36.90
C LYS A 460 7.68 -5.11 38.33
N ASP A 461 8.43 -4.55 39.26
CA ASP A 461 8.43 -4.92 40.69
C ASP A 461 7.65 -3.89 41.56
N GLY A 462 6.87 -3.02 40.92
CA GLY A 462 6.10 -1.97 41.58
C GLY A 462 4.89 -2.50 42.36
N PRO A 463 4.09 -1.60 42.97
CA PRO A 463 2.92 -1.97 43.74
C PRO A 463 1.95 -2.82 42.92
N LYS A 464 1.56 -4.00 43.45
CA LYS A 464 0.52 -4.81 42.84
C LYS A 464 -0.85 -4.28 43.25
N VAL A 465 -1.66 -3.96 42.25
CA VAL A 465 -2.98 -3.35 42.42
C VAL A 465 -4.13 -4.26 42.00
N GLY A 466 -3.81 -5.40 41.39
CA GLY A 466 -4.77 -6.43 41.05
C GLY A 466 -4.14 -7.75 40.65
N THR A 467 -4.94 -8.81 40.65
CA THR A 467 -4.60 -10.09 40.04
C THR A 467 -5.84 -10.61 39.33
N LEU A 468 -5.70 -10.89 38.05
CA LEU A 468 -6.72 -11.50 37.21
C LEU A 468 -6.34 -12.95 36.93
N ASN A 469 -7.26 -13.88 37.16
CA ASN A 469 -7.09 -15.28 36.74
C ASN A 469 -7.74 -15.46 35.36
N VAL A 470 -6.94 -15.91 34.39
CA VAL A 470 -7.42 -16.39 33.09
C VAL A 470 -7.52 -17.90 33.19
N GLU A 471 -8.74 -18.43 33.09
CA GLU A 471 -8.98 -19.87 33.12
C GLU A 471 -8.72 -20.54 31.76
N GLY A 472 -8.66 -21.87 31.77
CA GLY A 472 -8.65 -22.66 30.53
C GLY A 472 -9.94 -22.45 29.74
N THR A 473 -9.82 -21.99 28.50
CA THR A 473 -10.97 -21.78 27.60
C THR A 473 -11.20 -22.97 26.66
N GLY A 474 -10.27 -23.94 26.67
CA GLY A 474 -10.36 -25.19 25.92
C GLY A 474 -9.62 -25.17 24.58
N ASP A 475 -9.28 -23.98 24.05
CA ASP A 475 -8.52 -23.81 22.81
C ASP A 475 -7.85 -22.41 22.74
N TRP A 476 -6.75 -22.30 22.00
CA TRP A 476 -5.95 -21.07 21.87
C TRP A 476 -6.64 -19.93 21.11
N ASN A 477 -7.77 -20.18 20.45
CA ASN A 477 -8.57 -19.18 19.73
C ASN A 477 -9.97 -18.99 20.30
N GLN A 478 -10.26 -19.58 21.46
CA GLN A 478 -11.53 -19.39 22.18
C GLN A 478 -11.36 -18.32 23.24
N TYR A 479 -11.77 -17.09 22.92
CA TYR A 479 -11.58 -15.94 23.81
C TYR A 479 -12.75 -15.75 24.77
N ILE A 480 -12.40 -15.38 25.99
CA ILE A 480 -13.32 -14.90 27.02
C ILE A 480 -12.86 -13.55 27.54
N ASP A 481 -13.77 -12.77 28.10
CA ASP A 481 -13.39 -11.64 28.95
C ASP A 481 -13.18 -12.18 30.36
N ALA A 482 -11.90 -12.35 30.72
CA ALA A 482 -11.53 -12.61 32.09
C ALA A 482 -11.59 -11.29 32.86
N VAL A 483 -12.33 -11.29 33.97
CA VAL A 483 -12.65 -10.07 34.73
C VAL A 483 -12.28 -10.19 36.21
N THR A 484 -11.85 -9.07 36.81
CA THR A 484 -11.54 -9.00 38.25
C THR A 484 -11.77 -7.60 38.80
N LEU A 485 -12.08 -7.53 40.10
CA LEU A 485 -11.95 -6.31 40.89
C LEU A 485 -10.50 -6.11 41.31
N LEU A 486 -10.01 -4.88 41.23
CA LEU A 486 -8.67 -4.50 41.63
C LEU A 486 -8.54 -4.56 43.15
N LYS A 487 -7.56 -5.35 43.60
CA LYS A 487 -7.22 -5.56 45.02
C LYS A 487 -5.71 -5.63 45.19
N ASP A 488 -5.21 -5.01 46.25
CA ASP A 488 -3.79 -5.06 46.60
C ASP A 488 -3.34 -6.47 47.04
N ASP A 489 -2.04 -6.62 47.31
CA ASP A 489 -1.44 -7.87 47.80
C ASP A 489 -2.05 -8.39 49.13
N GLN A 490 -2.78 -7.55 49.87
CA GLN A 490 -3.46 -7.90 51.12
C GLN A 490 -4.96 -8.20 50.90
N GLY A 491 -5.46 -8.08 49.68
CA GLY A 491 -6.85 -8.28 49.31
C GLY A 491 -7.77 -7.08 49.58
N ALA A 492 -7.22 -5.92 49.92
CA ALA A 492 -8.00 -4.70 50.09
C ALA A 492 -8.34 -4.08 48.71
N PRO A 493 -9.53 -3.49 48.51
CA PRO A 493 -9.90 -2.85 47.25
C PRO A 493 -8.92 -1.73 46.86
N SER A 494 -8.56 -1.70 45.58
CA SER A 494 -7.68 -0.68 44.98
C SER A 494 -8.50 0.23 44.05
N THR A 495 -8.27 1.55 44.14
CA THR A 495 -8.73 2.52 43.14
C THR A 495 -7.51 3.21 42.55
N ILE A 496 -7.31 3.10 41.24
CA ILE A 496 -6.15 3.65 40.54
C ILE A 496 -6.53 4.98 39.90
N THR A 497 -5.82 6.07 40.19
CA THR A 497 -6.08 7.42 39.64
C THR A 497 -4.79 8.05 39.14
N GLY A 498 -4.87 9.00 38.21
CA GLY A 498 -3.71 9.71 37.66
C GLY A 498 -2.99 8.90 36.59
N VAL A 499 -1.78 9.36 36.21
CA VAL A 499 -1.00 8.77 35.12
C VAL A 499 0.01 7.77 35.68
N HIS A 500 0.01 6.54 35.15
CA HIS A 500 0.90 5.46 35.55
C HIS A 500 1.43 4.69 34.33
N ASP A 501 2.59 4.07 34.50
CA ASP A 501 2.98 2.97 33.62
C ASP A 501 2.37 1.67 34.17
N VAL A 502 1.65 0.92 33.33
CA VAL A 502 0.98 -0.32 33.74
C VAL A 502 1.81 -1.51 33.29
N TYR A 503 2.20 -2.37 34.24
CA TYR A 503 2.91 -3.62 34.00
C TYR A 503 1.97 -4.80 34.21
N LEU A 504 1.79 -5.60 33.17
CA LEU A 504 1.12 -6.90 33.22
C LEU A 504 2.18 -7.99 33.35
N VAL A 505 2.25 -8.62 34.53
CA VAL A 505 3.24 -9.68 34.81
C VAL A 505 2.53 -11.02 34.83
N PHE A 506 2.97 -11.93 33.96
CA PHE A 506 2.30 -13.21 33.73
C PHE A 506 2.88 -14.29 34.64
N THR A 507 2.02 -14.92 35.44
CA THR A 507 2.42 -15.94 36.43
C THR A 507 1.64 -17.23 36.24
N LYS A 508 2.33 -18.37 36.37
CA LYS A 508 1.68 -19.66 36.16
C LYS A 508 0.84 -20.08 37.35
N THR A 509 -0.25 -20.78 37.05
CA THR A 509 -1.01 -21.55 38.03
C THR A 509 -0.47 -22.97 38.07
N ASN A 510 -0.51 -23.68 36.93
CA ASN A 510 -0.05 -25.07 36.82
C ASN A 510 0.81 -25.34 35.57
N ASP A 511 0.47 -24.73 34.43
CA ASP A 511 1.11 -25.00 33.12
C ASP A 511 2.24 -24.01 32.78
N ASP A 512 3.12 -24.41 31.86
CA ASP A 512 4.22 -23.54 31.41
C ASP A 512 3.78 -22.54 30.33
N TYR A 513 2.83 -22.91 29.47
CA TYR A 513 2.14 -22.00 28.54
C TYR A 513 0.79 -21.59 29.12
N LEU A 514 0.56 -20.29 29.23
CA LEU A 514 -0.53 -19.75 30.05
C LEU A 514 -1.80 -19.47 29.24
N PHE A 515 -1.76 -18.46 28.38
CA PHE A 515 -2.87 -18.00 27.57
C PHE A 515 -2.32 -17.10 26.45
N ASN A 516 -3.13 -16.88 25.42
CA ASN A 516 -2.93 -15.77 24.50
C ASN A 516 -3.72 -14.56 25.01
N LEU A 517 -3.12 -13.37 24.92
CA LEU A 517 -3.75 -12.12 25.38
C LEU A 517 -3.98 -11.20 24.17
N ASN A 518 -5.25 -10.87 23.92
CA ASN A 518 -5.67 -10.06 22.79
C ASN A 518 -5.69 -8.57 23.14
N TRP A 519 -6.50 -8.18 24.13
CA TRP A 519 -6.56 -6.80 24.62
C TRP A 519 -6.91 -6.75 26.11
N VAL A 520 -6.67 -5.58 26.73
CA VAL A 520 -7.02 -5.30 28.12
C VAL A 520 -7.79 -3.99 28.24
N LYS A 521 -8.60 -3.86 29.29
CA LYS A 521 -9.36 -2.64 29.62
C LYS A 521 -9.54 -2.54 31.13
N PHE A 522 -9.48 -1.34 31.67
CA PHE A 522 -9.88 -1.06 33.04
C PHE A 522 -11.31 -0.52 33.09
N THR A 523 -11.96 -0.66 34.25
CA THR A 523 -13.36 -0.23 34.42
C THR A 523 -13.55 0.62 35.66
N THR A 524 -14.50 1.55 35.56
CA THR A 524 -15.03 2.32 36.71
C THR A 524 -16.17 1.60 37.43
N THR A 525 -16.69 0.52 36.85
CA THR A 525 -17.72 -0.37 37.42
C THR A 525 -17.14 -1.76 37.72
N ASP A 526 -17.91 -2.61 38.41
CA ASP A 526 -17.53 -4.01 38.66
C ASP A 526 -17.74 -4.86 37.39
N PRO A 527 -16.66 -5.21 36.66
CA PRO A 527 -16.79 -5.94 35.41
C PRO A 527 -17.26 -7.39 35.64
N THR A 528 -17.24 -7.89 36.88
CA THR A 528 -17.75 -9.23 37.22
C THR A 528 -19.28 -9.30 37.24
N GLU A 529 -19.94 -8.14 37.21
CA GLU A 529 -21.39 -8.00 37.20
C GLU A 529 -21.88 -7.25 35.95
N THR A 530 -21.08 -6.30 35.41
CA THR A 530 -21.52 -5.42 34.32
C THR A 530 -20.98 -5.77 32.94
N ASP A 531 -19.92 -6.57 32.79
CA ASP A 531 -19.40 -6.86 31.44
C ASP A 531 -20.20 -7.97 30.75
N ALA A 532 -20.76 -7.69 29.57
CA ALA A 532 -21.61 -8.65 28.86
C ALA A 532 -20.82 -9.90 28.41
N TYR A 533 -19.51 -9.80 28.22
CA TYR A 533 -18.66 -10.85 27.65
C TYR A 533 -17.93 -11.67 28.72
N ALA A 534 -18.11 -11.30 29.99
CA ALA A 534 -17.74 -12.09 31.15
C ALA A 534 -18.75 -13.23 31.38
N LYS A 535 -18.29 -14.29 32.05
CA LYS A 535 -19.19 -15.33 32.58
C LYS A 535 -19.97 -14.80 33.78
N LEU A 536 -21.11 -14.15 33.51
CA LEU A 536 -22.00 -13.59 34.51
C LEU A 536 -22.72 -14.71 35.27
N LYS A 537 -22.59 -14.71 36.60
CA LYS A 537 -23.27 -15.69 37.45
C LYS A 537 -24.76 -15.39 37.51
N ALA A 538 -25.59 -16.36 37.15
CA ALA A 538 -27.03 -16.14 37.08
C ALA A 538 -27.67 -15.85 38.46
N GLY A 539 -27.07 -16.33 39.56
CA GLY A 539 -27.52 -15.97 40.89
C GLY A 539 -27.16 -14.54 41.34
N ASN A 540 -26.40 -13.77 40.57
CA ASN A 540 -26.06 -12.38 40.87
C ASN A 540 -27.04 -11.42 40.18
N TYR A 541 -28.34 -11.70 40.27
CA TYR A 541 -29.37 -10.78 39.79
C TYR A 541 -29.59 -9.62 40.78
N ASP A 542 -30.01 -8.47 40.25
CA ASP A 542 -30.41 -7.30 41.03
C ASP A 542 -31.85 -7.43 41.54
N SER A 543 -32.74 -7.96 40.69
CA SER A 543 -34.14 -8.26 41.03
C SER A 543 -34.58 -9.57 40.39
N SER A 544 -35.53 -10.26 41.02
CA SER A 544 -36.18 -11.45 40.46
C SER A 544 -37.58 -11.67 41.00
N GLU A 545 -38.38 -12.45 40.26
CA GLU A 545 -39.68 -12.96 40.70
C GLU A 545 -39.87 -14.40 40.22
N GLY A 546 -40.49 -15.24 41.05
CA GLY A 546 -40.89 -16.60 40.66
C GLY A 546 -39.76 -17.62 40.52
N LEU A 547 -38.58 -17.38 41.12
CA LEU A 547 -37.43 -18.29 41.09
C LEU A 547 -36.68 -18.30 42.43
N SER A 548 -35.70 -19.19 42.58
CA SER A 548 -34.81 -19.27 43.75
C SER A 548 -33.33 -19.29 43.32
N LYS A 549 -32.44 -18.98 44.28
CA LYS A 549 -30.99 -19.10 44.14
C LYS A 549 -30.52 -20.26 45.01
N HIS A 550 -29.83 -21.22 44.42
CA HIS A 550 -29.28 -22.36 45.14
C HIS A 550 -28.23 -21.90 46.16
N ALA A 551 -28.39 -22.28 47.43
CA ALA A 551 -27.61 -21.70 48.54
C ALA A 551 -26.10 -22.02 48.49
N GLU A 552 -25.73 -23.20 48.00
CA GLU A 552 -24.33 -23.66 47.98
C GLU A 552 -23.57 -23.26 46.71
N PHE A 553 -24.26 -23.25 45.57
CA PHE A 553 -23.64 -23.13 44.24
C PHE A 553 -24.01 -21.84 43.52
N GLY A 554 -25.07 -21.15 43.96
CA GLY A 554 -25.45 -19.84 43.44
C GLY A 554 -26.09 -19.86 42.05
N TYR A 555 -26.44 -21.00 41.47
CA TYR A 555 -27.25 -21.08 40.25
C TYR A 555 -28.73 -20.79 40.54
N LEU A 556 -29.49 -20.43 39.50
CA LEU A 556 -30.94 -20.25 39.57
C LEU A 556 -31.65 -21.61 39.48
N ASP A 557 -32.59 -21.82 40.39
CA ASP A 557 -33.42 -23.03 40.49
C ASP A 557 -34.87 -22.69 40.85
N ALA A 558 -35.71 -23.72 40.94
CA ALA A 558 -37.14 -23.58 41.25
C ALA A 558 -37.87 -22.53 40.38
N ILE A 559 -37.46 -22.41 39.10
CA ILE A 559 -37.92 -21.37 38.17
C ILE A 559 -39.37 -21.64 37.73
N HIS A 560 -40.31 -20.76 38.03
CA HIS A 560 -41.71 -20.86 37.59
C HIS A 560 -41.91 -20.32 36.17
N HIS A 561 -43.03 -20.66 35.53
CA HIS A 561 -43.43 -20.07 34.26
C HIS A 561 -43.64 -18.55 34.39
N ASN A 562 -43.01 -17.76 33.51
CA ASN A 562 -42.91 -16.29 33.54
C ASN A 562 -42.11 -15.72 34.71
N ALA A 563 -41.29 -16.54 35.39
CA ALA A 563 -40.27 -16.02 36.31
C ALA A 563 -39.26 -15.13 35.54
N TYR A 564 -38.60 -14.23 36.26
CA TYR A 564 -37.52 -13.43 35.69
C TYR A 564 -36.38 -13.19 36.67
N ALA A 565 -35.20 -12.94 36.12
CA ALA A 565 -34.04 -12.35 36.79
C ALA A 565 -33.56 -11.13 35.98
N SER A 566 -33.29 -10.00 36.64
CA SER A 566 -32.74 -8.80 36.01
C SER A 566 -31.29 -8.54 36.45
N TYR A 567 -30.50 -8.00 35.53
CA TYR A 567 -29.09 -7.63 35.72
C TYR A 567 -28.92 -6.20 35.21
N GLU A 568 -28.61 -5.26 36.09
CA GLU A 568 -28.56 -3.84 35.79
C GLU A 568 -27.19 -3.45 35.20
N GLY A 569 -27.22 -2.55 34.21
CA GLY A 569 -25.99 -1.93 33.69
C GLY A 569 -25.04 -2.85 32.92
N ILE A 570 -25.55 -3.87 32.21
CA ILE A 570 -24.75 -4.74 31.35
C ILE A 570 -24.21 -3.96 30.14
N ASP A 571 -22.89 -3.88 30.02
CA ASP A 571 -22.15 -3.21 28.95
C ASP A 571 -21.89 -4.17 27.78
N PHE A 572 -22.63 -3.97 26.69
CA PHE A 572 -22.44 -4.66 25.42
C PHE A 572 -21.40 -4.01 24.51
N GLY A 573 -20.83 -2.85 24.88
CA GLY A 573 -19.91 -2.10 24.05
C GLY A 573 -20.50 -1.82 22.65
N SER A 574 -19.86 -2.36 21.60
CA SER A 574 -20.27 -2.16 20.21
C SER A 574 -21.39 -3.08 19.71
N GLY A 575 -21.86 -4.04 20.51
CA GLY A 575 -22.94 -4.96 20.12
C GLY A 575 -22.65 -6.43 20.40
N ALA A 576 -23.62 -7.16 20.96
CA ALA A 576 -23.55 -8.63 21.07
C ALA A 576 -24.28 -9.35 19.93
N ALA A 577 -23.63 -10.37 19.37
CA ALA A 577 -24.15 -11.20 18.28
C ALA A 577 -24.89 -12.45 18.78
N GLY A 578 -24.55 -12.89 19.98
CA GLY A 578 -25.10 -14.12 20.55
C GLY A 578 -24.94 -14.15 22.06
N ILE A 579 -25.59 -15.14 22.66
CA ILE A 579 -25.54 -15.46 24.08
C ILE A 579 -25.31 -16.96 24.23
N THR A 580 -24.47 -17.32 25.19
CA THR A 580 -24.29 -18.68 25.68
C THR A 580 -24.83 -18.76 27.10
N VAL A 581 -25.65 -19.76 27.38
CA VAL A 581 -26.18 -20.07 28.72
C VAL A 581 -25.75 -21.46 29.16
N HIS A 582 -25.30 -21.60 30.40
CA HIS A 582 -24.96 -22.89 31.00
C HIS A 582 -26.13 -23.38 31.84
N VAL A 583 -26.80 -24.41 31.33
CA VAL A 583 -28.10 -24.84 31.85
C VAL A 583 -28.16 -26.35 32.04
N ALA A 584 -29.02 -26.76 32.96
CA ALA A 584 -29.49 -28.14 33.07
C ALA A 584 -31.03 -28.13 33.01
N SER A 585 -31.64 -29.17 32.46
CA SER A 585 -33.09 -29.28 32.40
C SER A 585 -33.55 -30.73 32.55
N GLY A 586 -34.69 -30.92 33.22
CA GLY A 586 -35.34 -32.22 33.32
C GLY A 586 -36.05 -32.62 32.02
N ASN A 587 -37.30 -33.06 32.14
CA ASN A 587 -38.06 -33.64 31.03
C ASN A 587 -38.93 -32.64 30.23
N GLN A 588 -38.85 -31.34 30.51
CA GLN A 588 -39.81 -30.36 29.97
C GLN A 588 -39.16 -29.27 29.10
N GLY A 589 -38.00 -28.71 29.50
CA GLY A 589 -37.38 -27.61 28.77
C GLY A 589 -38.25 -26.34 28.74
N GLY A 590 -37.91 -25.40 27.86
CA GLY A 590 -38.59 -24.11 27.73
C GLY A 590 -37.82 -23.11 26.89
N THR A 591 -38.01 -21.83 27.16
CA THR A 591 -37.22 -20.74 26.57
C THR A 591 -36.76 -19.74 27.62
N ILE A 592 -35.67 -19.05 27.29
CA ILE A 592 -35.22 -17.83 27.98
C ILE A 592 -35.36 -16.69 26.98
N GLU A 593 -36.21 -15.72 27.26
CA GLU A 593 -36.25 -14.46 26.49
C GLU A 593 -35.26 -13.48 27.11
N VAL A 594 -34.38 -12.92 26.28
CA VAL A 594 -33.45 -11.84 26.66
C VAL A 594 -34.12 -10.53 26.30
N LYS A 595 -34.56 -9.78 27.31
CA LYS A 595 -35.18 -8.47 27.16
C LYS A 595 -34.26 -7.36 27.65
N LEU A 596 -34.35 -6.19 27.03
CA LEU A 596 -33.54 -5.02 27.39
C LEU A 596 -34.40 -3.94 28.08
N ASP A 597 -33.81 -3.28 29.06
CA ASP A 597 -34.27 -2.12 29.84
C ASP A 597 -35.52 -2.31 30.71
N SER A 598 -36.42 -3.24 30.37
CA SER A 598 -37.57 -3.59 31.20
C SER A 598 -38.20 -4.93 30.80
N LEU A 599 -39.09 -5.48 31.65
CA LEU A 599 -39.89 -6.68 31.33
C LEU A 599 -40.80 -6.52 30.10
N ASP A 600 -41.21 -5.29 29.79
CA ASP A 600 -42.01 -4.96 28.60
C ASP A 600 -41.13 -4.41 27.44
N GLY A 601 -39.81 -4.37 27.64
CA GLY A 601 -38.84 -3.87 26.67
C GLY A 601 -38.65 -4.78 25.46
N PRO A 602 -37.83 -4.35 24.49
CA PRO A 602 -37.57 -5.12 23.29
C PRO A 602 -36.89 -6.45 23.65
N THR A 603 -37.30 -7.52 22.96
CA THR A 603 -36.65 -8.83 23.08
C THR A 603 -35.48 -8.89 22.11
N ALA A 604 -34.26 -8.90 22.64
CA ALA A 604 -33.04 -9.00 21.85
C ALA A 604 -32.76 -10.43 21.38
N GLY A 605 -33.26 -11.45 22.07
CA GLY A 605 -33.16 -12.82 21.60
C GLY A 605 -33.98 -13.81 22.42
N VAL A 606 -34.11 -15.03 21.90
CA VAL A 606 -34.81 -16.13 22.56
C VAL A 606 -33.96 -17.38 22.49
N ILE A 607 -33.54 -17.89 23.65
CA ILE A 607 -32.79 -19.15 23.75
C ILE A 607 -33.78 -20.30 23.90
N GLN A 608 -33.67 -21.31 23.03
CA GLN A 608 -34.46 -22.53 23.10
C GLN A 608 -33.75 -23.55 24.01
N ILE A 609 -34.45 -24.03 25.04
CA ILE A 609 -33.89 -24.95 26.03
C ILE A 609 -34.60 -26.30 25.88
N PRO A 610 -33.95 -27.32 25.32
CA PRO A 610 -34.55 -28.63 25.17
C PRO A 610 -34.72 -29.32 26.53
N ALA A 611 -35.49 -30.40 26.56
CA ALA A 611 -35.55 -31.32 27.69
C ALA A 611 -34.29 -32.22 27.70
N LEU A 612 -33.31 -31.90 28.53
CA LEU A 612 -32.01 -32.58 28.62
C LEU A 612 -32.09 -33.90 29.42
N GLY A 613 -33.21 -34.13 30.11
CA GLY A 613 -33.52 -35.38 30.79
C GLY A 613 -32.80 -35.60 32.13
N SER A 614 -31.97 -34.65 32.58
CA SER A 614 -31.24 -34.72 33.85
C SER A 614 -30.97 -33.33 34.40
N TRP A 615 -31.20 -33.16 35.70
CA TRP A 615 -30.87 -31.94 36.44
C TRP A 615 -29.37 -31.83 36.80
N ASP A 616 -28.63 -32.93 36.64
CA ASP A 616 -27.20 -32.99 36.95
C ASP A 616 -26.32 -32.88 35.68
N ASN A 617 -26.93 -32.86 34.50
CA ASN A 617 -26.23 -32.76 33.23
C ASN A 617 -26.29 -31.31 32.71
N TRP A 618 -25.21 -30.57 32.92
CA TRP A 618 -25.09 -29.19 32.46
C TRP A 618 -24.50 -29.11 31.07
N VAL A 619 -25.07 -28.24 30.24
CA VAL A 619 -24.63 -28.02 28.86
C VAL A 619 -24.66 -26.54 28.52
N ASP A 620 -23.78 -26.13 27.61
CA ASP A 620 -23.79 -24.80 27.02
C ASP A 620 -24.75 -24.76 25.83
N ILE A 621 -25.70 -23.82 25.85
CA ILE A 621 -26.63 -23.57 24.75
C ILE A 621 -26.38 -22.16 24.22
N MET A 622 -26.20 -22.04 22.91
CA MET A 622 -26.00 -20.75 22.26
C MET A 622 -27.28 -20.29 21.55
N ALA A 623 -27.47 -18.98 21.45
CA ALA A 623 -28.52 -18.38 20.65
C ALA A 623 -28.06 -17.05 20.06
N ASN A 624 -28.66 -16.65 18.94
CA ASN A 624 -28.42 -15.34 18.34
C ASN A 624 -29.08 -14.23 19.17
N ILE A 625 -28.40 -13.11 19.25
CA ILE A 625 -28.90 -11.84 19.82
C ILE A 625 -28.97 -10.83 18.68
N ASP A 626 -29.99 -9.99 18.71
CA ASP A 626 -30.12 -8.82 17.86
C ASP A 626 -29.04 -7.80 18.28
N ASP A 627 -27.99 -7.75 17.47
CA ASP A 627 -26.81 -6.93 17.65
C ASP A 627 -27.04 -5.45 17.37
N THR A 628 -28.22 -5.08 16.85
CA THR A 628 -28.66 -3.69 16.71
C THR A 628 -29.38 -3.19 17.96
N LEU A 629 -29.96 -4.10 18.75
CA LEU A 629 -30.59 -3.80 20.02
C LEU A 629 -29.60 -3.87 21.19
N ALA A 630 -28.76 -4.92 21.23
CA ALA A 630 -27.84 -5.16 22.34
C ALA A 630 -26.52 -4.39 22.17
N VAL A 631 -26.57 -3.05 22.18
CA VAL A 631 -25.43 -2.13 22.00
C VAL A 631 -25.35 -1.10 23.11
N GLY A 632 -24.15 -0.80 23.63
CA GLY A 632 -23.98 0.07 24.78
C GLY A 632 -24.44 -0.58 26.09
N VAL A 633 -24.91 0.21 27.04
CA VAL A 633 -25.26 -0.26 28.40
C VAL A 633 -26.77 -0.43 28.53
N HIS A 634 -27.21 -1.61 28.98
CA HIS A 634 -28.62 -1.97 29.16
C HIS A 634 -28.86 -2.74 30.46
N ASP A 635 -30.07 -2.64 31.00
CA ASP A 635 -30.55 -3.59 32.00
C ASP A 635 -31.05 -4.85 31.27
N VAL A 636 -30.55 -6.03 31.62
CA VAL A 636 -30.90 -7.29 30.97
C VAL A 636 -31.89 -8.05 31.82
N TYR A 637 -33.03 -8.41 31.24
CA TYR A 637 -34.05 -9.25 31.85
C TYR A 637 -34.06 -10.62 31.18
N LEU A 638 -33.73 -11.66 31.93
CA LEU A 638 -33.93 -13.05 31.50
C LEU A 638 -35.30 -13.52 31.97
N VAL A 639 -36.22 -13.72 31.02
CA VAL A 639 -37.60 -14.16 31.28
C VAL A 639 -37.76 -15.63 30.91
N PHE A 640 -38.12 -16.45 31.88
CA PHE A 640 -38.17 -17.90 31.75
C PHE A 640 -39.59 -18.37 31.40
N LYS A 641 -39.73 -19.09 30.29
CA LYS A 641 -41.03 -19.64 29.86
C LYS A 641 -40.94 -21.15 29.69
N GLY A 642 -41.59 -21.91 30.56
CA GLY A 642 -41.70 -23.35 30.37
C GLY A 642 -42.58 -23.75 29.18
N ALA A 643 -42.20 -24.86 28.56
CA ALA A 643 -42.92 -25.42 27.42
C ALA A 643 -44.38 -25.71 27.80
N ASN A 644 -45.33 -25.24 26.99
CA ASN A 644 -46.77 -25.35 27.27
C ASN A 644 -47.23 -24.72 28.59
N GLY A 645 -46.48 -23.76 29.14
CA GLY A 645 -46.84 -23.06 30.37
C GLY A 645 -46.46 -23.79 31.65
N SER A 646 -45.53 -24.74 31.60
CA SER A 646 -45.10 -25.48 32.79
C SER A 646 -44.09 -24.73 33.67
N ASP A 647 -44.12 -25.04 34.97
CA ASP A 647 -43.08 -24.63 35.91
C ASP A 647 -41.86 -25.56 35.80
N TYR A 648 -40.71 -25.06 36.25
CA TYR A 648 -39.41 -25.74 36.31
C TYR A 648 -38.84 -26.13 34.93
N PRO A 649 -38.66 -25.16 34.01
CA PRO A 649 -38.12 -25.45 32.69
C PRO A 649 -36.64 -25.83 32.68
N LEU A 650 -35.84 -25.24 33.58
CA LEU A 650 -34.38 -25.35 33.64
C LEU A 650 -33.80 -24.86 34.97
N ASN A 651 -32.53 -25.17 35.21
CA ASN A 651 -31.61 -24.45 36.10
C ASN A 651 -30.59 -23.69 35.25
N LEU A 652 -30.16 -22.51 35.71
CA LEU A 652 -29.20 -21.65 35.00
C LEU A 652 -28.05 -21.28 35.93
N GLU A 653 -26.81 -21.63 35.58
CA GLU A 653 -25.63 -21.32 36.40
C GLU A 653 -25.00 -19.99 36.02
N TRP A 654 -24.71 -19.81 34.74
CA TRP A 654 -24.10 -18.59 34.20
C TRP A 654 -24.55 -18.35 32.77
N PHE A 655 -24.34 -17.12 32.30
CA PHE A 655 -24.51 -16.74 30.91
C PHE A 655 -23.41 -15.76 30.50
N THR A 656 -23.11 -15.69 29.20
CA THR A 656 -22.16 -14.75 28.61
C THR A 656 -22.63 -14.40 27.21
N PHE A 657 -22.37 -13.18 26.77
CA PHE A 657 -22.58 -12.77 25.39
C PHE A 657 -21.32 -13.00 24.56
N THR A 658 -21.44 -12.89 23.23
CA THR A 658 -20.32 -12.98 22.29
C THR A 658 -20.44 -11.92 21.20
N THR A 659 -19.29 -11.37 20.79
CA THR A 659 -19.17 -10.47 19.63
C THR A 659 -19.03 -11.21 18.30
N MET A 660 -18.94 -12.54 18.28
CA MET A 660 -18.72 -13.32 17.06
C MET A 660 -19.94 -13.31 16.13
N LYS A 661 -20.06 -12.22 15.35
CA LYS A 661 -21.01 -12.07 14.26
C LYS A 661 -20.59 -12.98 13.11
N GLY A 662 -21.20 -14.16 12.96
CA GLY A 662 -21.03 -14.92 11.72
C GLY A 662 -21.51 -14.12 10.53
N LYS A 663 -21.06 -14.46 9.32
CA LYS A 663 -21.67 -13.95 8.10
C LYS A 663 -23.09 -14.53 7.99
N ALA A 664 -24.09 -13.68 7.79
CA ALA A 664 -25.43 -14.14 7.43
C ALA A 664 -25.34 -14.91 6.11
N ARG A 665 -25.84 -16.15 6.12
CA ARG A 665 -25.76 -17.07 4.99
C ARG A 665 -27.12 -17.72 4.78
N ASP A 666 -27.56 -17.78 3.54
CA ASP A 666 -28.73 -18.57 3.17
C ASP A 666 -28.33 -20.07 3.20
N ALA A 667 -29.12 -20.90 3.89
CA ALA A 667 -28.87 -22.35 3.95
C ALA A 667 -28.90 -23.03 2.57
N TYR A 668 -29.59 -22.43 1.59
CA TYR A 668 -29.80 -22.97 0.25
C TYR A 668 -28.72 -22.56 -0.76
N ASP A 669 -27.83 -21.62 -0.41
CA ASP A 669 -26.72 -21.18 -1.25
C ASP A 669 -25.52 -22.14 -1.20
N LYS A 670 -24.50 -21.86 -2.02
CA LYS A 670 -23.17 -22.49 -1.91
C LYS A 670 -22.46 -21.95 -0.66
N LEU A 671 -22.20 -22.84 0.31
CA LEU A 671 -21.47 -22.52 1.53
C LEU A 671 -20.09 -23.17 1.47
N GLU A 672 -19.05 -22.34 1.36
CA GLU A 672 -17.66 -22.80 1.43
C GLU A 672 -17.33 -23.25 2.87
N ALA A 673 -16.76 -24.43 3.03
CA ALA A 673 -16.49 -25.07 4.31
C ALA A 673 -15.38 -24.34 5.08
N GLU A 674 -14.43 -23.78 4.37
CA GLU A 674 -13.36 -22.96 4.91
C GLU A 674 -13.82 -21.56 5.35
N ASN A 675 -15.04 -21.16 4.99
CA ASN A 675 -15.69 -19.95 5.48
C ASN A 675 -16.49 -20.20 6.77
N TYR A 676 -15.95 -21.00 7.69
CA TYR A 676 -16.53 -21.25 9.00
C TYR A 676 -16.39 -20.03 9.93
N THR A 677 -17.28 -19.90 10.91
CA THR A 677 -17.24 -18.86 11.94
C THR A 677 -16.33 -19.22 13.10
N ASN A 678 -16.20 -20.49 13.48
CA ASN A 678 -15.23 -20.99 14.46
C ASN A 678 -15.03 -22.50 14.26
N GLY A 679 -13.93 -23.11 14.71
CA GLY A 679 -13.72 -24.55 14.57
C GLY A 679 -12.36 -25.02 15.07
N VAL A 680 -12.23 -26.33 15.27
CA VAL A 680 -11.00 -26.96 15.79
C VAL A 680 -10.67 -28.26 15.07
N GLY A 681 -9.38 -28.59 15.06
CA GLY A 681 -8.87 -29.91 14.63
C GLY A 681 -8.74 -30.10 13.12
N PHE A 682 -8.57 -29.01 12.37
CA PHE A 682 -8.25 -29.01 10.93
C PHE A 682 -7.46 -27.75 10.55
N GLY A 683 -6.82 -27.77 9.38
CA GLY A 683 -6.22 -26.63 8.71
C GLY A 683 -6.94 -26.27 7.41
N ARG A 684 -6.40 -25.29 6.68
CA ARG A 684 -6.86 -24.90 5.34
C ARG A 684 -5.77 -25.25 4.32
N GLU A 685 -6.15 -25.85 3.20
CA GLU A 685 -5.24 -26.15 2.08
C GLU A 685 -5.89 -25.75 0.76
N THR A 686 -5.06 -25.53 -0.26
CA THR A 686 -5.49 -25.26 -1.64
C THR A 686 -4.92 -26.32 -2.56
N GLY A 687 -5.73 -26.87 -3.46
CA GLY A 687 -5.32 -27.88 -4.41
C GLY A 687 -6.47 -28.45 -5.23
N GLY A 688 -6.18 -28.96 -6.42
CA GLY A 688 -7.23 -29.48 -7.30
C GLY A 688 -8.23 -28.42 -7.79
N GLY A 689 -7.87 -27.13 -7.75
CA GLY A 689 -8.72 -26.00 -8.14
C GLY A 689 -9.63 -25.47 -7.02
N GLU A 690 -9.55 -26.03 -5.81
CA GLU A 690 -10.43 -25.69 -4.69
C GLU A 690 -9.60 -25.27 -3.45
N THR A 691 -10.25 -24.61 -2.50
CA THR A 691 -9.67 -24.33 -1.17
C THR A 691 -10.59 -24.90 -0.11
N TYR A 692 -10.06 -25.71 0.81
CA TYR A 692 -10.89 -26.60 1.62
C TYR A 692 -10.32 -26.79 3.04
N LEU A 693 -11.15 -27.33 3.93
CA LEU A 693 -10.71 -27.83 5.24
C LEU A 693 -9.94 -29.15 5.06
N ALA A 694 -8.76 -29.24 5.66
CA ALA A 694 -7.84 -30.37 5.51
C ALA A 694 -7.23 -30.81 6.86
N GLY A 695 -6.58 -31.97 6.88
CA GLY A 695 -5.89 -32.45 8.09
C GLY A 695 -6.81 -32.85 9.25
N MET A 696 -8.05 -33.27 8.95
CA MET A 696 -9.01 -33.73 9.96
C MET A 696 -8.66 -35.12 10.49
N PHE A 697 -8.27 -35.22 11.76
CA PHE A 697 -8.05 -36.48 12.47
C PHE A 697 -9.22 -36.79 13.42
N GLY A 698 -10.04 -37.79 13.06
CA GLY A 698 -11.32 -38.08 13.73
C GLY A 698 -11.25 -38.27 15.26
N PRO A 699 -10.24 -38.95 15.83
CA PRO A 699 -10.10 -39.08 17.28
C PRO A 699 -9.99 -37.75 18.06
N ASN A 700 -9.62 -36.65 17.39
CA ASN A 700 -9.59 -35.32 18.00
C ASN A 700 -10.97 -34.64 18.06
N ASN A 701 -12.03 -35.30 17.57
CA ASN A 701 -13.39 -34.75 17.45
C ASN A 701 -13.46 -33.36 16.78
N PRO A 702 -12.88 -33.19 15.57
CA PRO A 702 -12.88 -31.89 14.91
C PRO A 702 -14.31 -31.40 14.60
N TYR A 703 -14.51 -30.08 14.59
CA TYR A 703 -15.80 -29.48 14.25
C TYR A 703 -15.65 -28.09 13.64
N ALA A 704 -16.56 -27.73 12.73
CA ALA A 704 -16.70 -26.37 12.21
C ALA A 704 -18.08 -25.80 12.60
N MET A 705 -18.11 -24.54 13.03
CA MET A 705 -19.29 -23.79 13.45
C MET A 705 -19.56 -22.69 12.43
N TYR A 706 -20.80 -22.56 11.98
CA TYR A 706 -21.28 -21.52 11.07
C TYR A 706 -22.41 -20.77 11.77
N ASN A 707 -22.14 -19.52 12.14
CA ASN A 707 -23.15 -18.67 12.76
C ASN A 707 -23.99 -17.96 11.68
N TYR A 708 -25.26 -17.65 11.99
CA TYR A 708 -26.27 -17.03 11.12
C TYR A 708 -26.60 -17.79 9.83
N ILE A 709 -26.81 -19.10 9.91
CA ILE A 709 -27.42 -19.86 8.80
C ILE A 709 -28.94 -19.66 8.85
N ASP A 710 -29.51 -19.07 7.79
CA ASP A 710 -30.95 -18.86 7.66
C ASP A 710 -31.59 -19.99 6.85
N PHE A 711 -32.41 -20.80 7.51
CA PHE A 711 -33.19 -21.88 6.88
C PHE A 711 -34.53 -21.37 6.32
N GLY A 712 -34.85 -20.08 6.45
CA GLY A 712 -36.11 -19.51 5.96
C GLY A 712 -37.34 -20.09 6.67
N SER A 713 -38.51 -20.01 6.03
CA SER A 713 -39.78 -20.49 6.59
C SER A 713 -40.12 -21.94 6.29
N GLU A 714 -39.35 -22.59 5.42
CA GLU A 714 -39.57 -23.98 4.98
C GLU A 714 -38.35 -24.82 5.35
N SER A 715 -38.54 -26.03 5.86
CA SER A 715 -37.41 -26.88 6.22
C SER A 715 -36.75 -27.48 4.99
N PRO A 716 -35.41 -27.54 4.91
CA PRO A 716 -34.73 -28.30 3.86
C PRO A 716 -35.02 -29.80 4.00
N THR A 717 -34.90 -30.52 2.90
CA THR A 717 -35.11 -31.97 2.84
C THR A 717 -33.81 -32.76 2.75
N GLN A 718 -32.76 -32.17 2.19
CA GLN A 718 -31.45 -32.80 2.05
C GLN A 718 -30.30 -31.88 2.49
N PHE A 719 -29.17 -32.50 2.80
CA PHE A 719 -27.90 -31.84 3.05
C PHE A 719 -26.86 -32.42 2.09
N HIS A 720 -26.22 -31.56 1.31
CA HIS A 720 -25.24 -31.91 0.28
C HIS A 720 -23.85 -31.46 0.69
N VAL A 721 -22.87 -32.34 0.46
CA VAL A 721 -21.47 -32.15 0.87
C VAL A 721 -20.57 -32.45 -0.31
N ASN A 722 -19.64 -31.55 -0.61
CA ASN A 722 -18.54 -31.78 -1.52
C ASN A 722 -17.25 -32.04 -0.71
N ALA A 723 -16.72 -33.26 -0.81
CA ALA A 723 -15.55 -33.69 -0.06
C ALA A 723 -14.69 -34.71 -0.83
N ALA A 724 -13.42 -34.84 -0.45
CA ALA A 724 -12.46 -35.78 -1.01
C ALA A 724 -11.79 -36.62 0.09
N SER A 725 -11.58 -37.92 -0.15
CA SER A 725 -10.90 -38.78 0.82
C SER A 725 -10.01 -39.80 0.12
N ALA A 726 -8.77 -39.93 0.60
CA ALA A 726 -7.88 -41.02 0.22
C ALA A 726 -7.97 -42.23 1.18
N THR A 727 -8.76 -42.13 2.26
CA THR A 727 -8.94 -43.17 3.27
C THR A 727 -10.34 -43.78 3.16
N ALA A 728 -10.80 -44.47 4.22
CA ALA A 728 -12.19 -44.95 4.30
C ALA A 728 -13.20 -43.79 4.46
N GLY A 729 -12.74 -42.59 4.83
CA GLY A 729 -13.58 -41.44 5.11
C GLY A 729 -14.16 -41.45 6.54
N GLY A 730 -15.31 -40.82 6.72
CA GLY A 730 -15.97 -40.63 8.02
C GLY A 730 -17.37 -40.05 7.87
N THR A 731 -17.90 -39.45 8.93
CA THR A 731 -19.22 -38.81 8.92
C THR A 731 -19.17 -37.36 9.33
N ILE A 732 -20.12 -36.57 8.83
CA ILE A 732 -20.40 -35.19 9.25
C ILE A 732 -21.76 -35.21 9.97
N GLU A 733 -21.78 -34.90 11.25
CA GLU A 733 -23.02 -34.66 12.00
C GLU A 733 -23.36 -33.18 11.97
N VAL A 734 -24.54 -32.83 11.44
CA VAL A 734 -25.06 -31.46 11.42
C VAL A 734 -25.89 -31.24 12.68
N ARG A 735 -25.44 -30.33 13.55
CA ARG A 735 -26.04 -30.02 14.86
C ARG A 735 -26.44 -28.55 14.93
N LEU A 736 -27.53 -28.26 15.63
CA LEU A 736 -28.01 -26.89 15.82
C LEU A 736 -27.68 -26.35 17.20
N ASP A 737 -27.29 -25.08 17.24
CA ASP A 737 -27.23 -24.18 18.40
C ASP A 737 -26.24 -24.57 19.53
N SER A 738 -25.71 -25.80 19.53
CA SER A 738 -24.54 -26.22 20.32
C SER A 738 -23.90 -27.50 19.76
N LEU A 739 -22.66 -27.79 20.17
CA LEU A 739 -21.98 -29.07 19.86
C LEU A 739 -22.70 -30.29 20.46
N GLY A 740 -23.46 -30.09 21.54
CA GLY A 740 -24.33 -31.11 22.14
C GLY A 740 -25.77 -31.07 21.62
N GLY A 741 -26.09 -30.13 20.73
CA GLY A 741 -27.45 -29.84 20.28
C GLY A 741 -28.05 -30.91 19.37
N PRO A 742 -29.31 -30.75 18.96
CA PRO A 742 -30.03 -31.73 18.16
C PRO A 742 -29.32 -31.95 16.82
N VAL A 743 -29.12 -33.22 16.46
CA VAL A 743 -28.62 -33.62 15.13
C VAL A 743 -29.78 -33.56 14.15
N ILE A 744 -29.62 -32.80 13.07
CA ILE A 744 -30.63 -32.69 12.01
C ILE A 744 -30.29 -33.54 10.78
N ALA A 745 -29.00 -33.80 10.54
CA ALA A 745 -28.52 -34.63 9.44
C ALA A 745 -27.20 -35.33 9.80
N THR A 746 -26.94 -36.49 9.19
CA THR A 746 -25.65 -37.20 9.28
C THR A 746 -25.23 -37.64 7.89
N ALA A 747 -24.21 -36.98 7.33
CA ALA A 747 -23.67 -37.30 6.00
C ALA A 747 -22.49 -38.27 6.13
N THR A 748 -22.42 -39.27 5.25
CA THR A 748 -21.25 -40.16 5.14
C THR A 748 -20.38 -39.71 3.97
N VAL A 749 -19.10 -39.47 4.23
CA VAL A 749 -18.08 -39.23 3.22
C VAL A 749 -17.25 -40.50 3.12
N SER A 750 -17.24 -41.14 1.96
CA SER A 750 -16.48 -42.37 1.70
C SER A 750 -15.22 -42.07 0.87
N GLY A 751 -14.29 -43.03 0.81
CA GLY A 751 -13.08 -42.92 0.00
C GLY A 751 -13.37 -42.54 -1.45
N THR A 752 -12.89 -41.39 -1.88
CA THR A 752 -13.13 -40.86 -3.24
C THR A 752 -12.03 -41.23 -4.23
N GLY A 753 -10.88 -41.71 -3.74
CA GLY A 753 -9.74 -42.15 -4.55
C GLY A 753 -8.54 -41.21 -4.53
N GLY A 754 -8.57 -40.17 -3.69
CA GLY A 754 -7.46 -39.23 -3.49
C GLY A 754 -7.89 -38.02 -2.67
N TRP A 755 -6.92 -37.29 -2.10
CA TRP A 755 -7.16 -36.11 -1.25
C TRP A 755 -7.72 -34.89 -2.01
N GLN A 756 -7.65 -34.89 -3.33
CA GLN A 756 -8.15 -33.81 -4.19
C GLN A 756 -9.19 -34.31 -5.20
N ASN A 757 -9.70 -35.54 -5.04
CA ASN A 757 -10.76 -36.07 -5.89
C ASN A 757 -12.13 -35.79 -5.27
N PHE A 758 -12.59 -34.55 -5.43
CA PHE A 758 -13.81 -34.04 -4.83
C PHE A 758 -15.07 -34.67 -5.43
N LYS A 759 -15.98 -35.13 -4.55
CA LYS A 759 -17.26 -35.73 -4.92
C LYS A 759 -18.38 -35.20 -4.04
N VAL A 760 -19.55 -35.02 -4.65
CA VAL A 760 -20.77 -34.65 -3.94
C VAL A 760 -21.44 -35.90 -3.37
N SER A 761 -21.74 -35.87 -2.07
CA SER A 761 -22.64 -36.81 -1.41
C SER A 761 -23.84 -36.06 -0.82
N SER A 762 -24.93 -36.79 -0.54
CA SER A 762 -26.11 -36.22 0.10
C SER A 762 -26.66 -37.13 1.20
N THR A 763 -27.46 -36.54 2.09
CA THR A 763 -28.19 -37.23 3.16
C THR A 763 -29.51 -36.50 3.43
N ASP A 764 -30.47 -37.17 4.05
CA ASP A 764 -31.75 -36.58 4.39
C ASP A 764 -31.64 -35.71 5.66
N VAL A 765 -32.35 -34.59 5.67
CA VAL A 765 -32.60 -33.80 6.89
C VAL A 765 -33.76 -34.45 7.64
N THR A 766 -33.46 -35.05 8.79
CA THR A 766 -34.38 -35.92 9.53
C THR A 766 -35.20 -35.20 10.61
N THR A 767 -34.74 -34.01 11.02
CA THR A 767 -35.40 -33.16 11.99
C THR A 767 -35.73 -31.82 11.32
N PRO A 768 -37.02 -31.40 11.25
CA PRO A 768 -37.39 -30.12 10.65
C PRO A 768 -36.68 -28.93 11.31
N VAL A 769 -36.21 -27.99 10.50
CA VAL A 769 -35.51 -26.77 10.94
C VAL A 769 -35.98 -25.56 10.11
N THR A 770 -36.17 -24.40 10.74
CA THR A 770 -36.59 -23.16 10.08
C THR A 770 -36.02 -21.96 10.83
N GLY A 771 -35.81 -20.84 10.14
CA GLY A 771 -35.27 -19.61 10.73
C GLY A 771 -33.75 -19.66 10.90
N LYS A 772 -33.23 -18.73 11.70
CA LYS A 772 -31.78 -18.53 11.85
C LYS A 772 -31.21 -19.37 12.99
N HIS A 773 -30.17 -20.14 12.69
CA HIS A 773 -29.51 -21.02 13.65
C HIS A 773 -27.98 -20.89 13.59
N ILE A 774 -27.34 -21.38 14.65
CA ILE A 774 -25.90 -21.70 14.62
C ILE A 774 -25.78 -23.15 14.20
N VAL A 775 -25.04 -23.43 13.13
CA VAL A 775 -24.85 -24.79 12.60
C VAL A 775 -23.46 -25.30 12.95
N PHE A 776 -23.38 -26.42 13.66
CA PHE A 776 -22.15 -27.15 13.94
C PHE A 776 -22.06 -28.37 13.02
N LEU A 777 -20.95 -28.50 12.30
CA LEU A 777 -20.57 -29.69 11.54
C LEU A 777 -19.52 -30.44 12.35
N SER A 778 -19.91 -31.53 13.03
CA SER A 778 -18.98 -32.38 13.78
C SER A 778 -18.47 -33.52 12.92
N PHE A 779 -17.15 -33.61 12.78
CA PHE A 779 -16.50 -34.57 11.91
C PHE A 779 -16.07 -35.80 12.74
N LYS A 780 -16.64 -36.97 12.43
CA LYS A 780 -16.45 -38.19 13.21
C LYS A 780 -15.77 -39.29 12.40
N GLY A 781 -14.89 -40.04 13.07
CA GLY A 781 -14.25 -41.25 12.54
C GLY A 781 -13.07 -41.70 13.41
N GLY A 782 -12.48 -42.83 13.07
CA GLY A 782 -11.39 -43.44 13.85
C GLY A 782 -9.97 -43.10 13.37
N ASP A 783 -9.82 -42.34 12.29
CA ASP A 783 -8.54 -42.04 11.63
C ASP A 783 -8.64 -40.68 10.88
N TRP A 784 -7.71 -40.39 9.98
CA TRP A 784 -7.78 -39.27 9.02
C TRP A 784 -9.02 -39.39 8.12
N LEU A 785 -9.83 -38.33 8.09
CA LEU A 785 -11.19 -38.36 7.54
C LEU A 785 -11.23 -38.04 6.04
N TYR A 786 -11.31 -36.76 5.68
CA TYR A 786 -11.51 -36.23 4.33
C TYR A 786 -11.08 -34.77 4.30
N ASN A 787 -10.90 -34.24 3.08
CA ASN A 787 -10.87 -32.82 2.80
C ASN A 787 -12.31 -32.38 2.48
N PHE A 788 -12.76 -31.28 3.09
CA PHE A 788 -14.14 -30.80 2.99
C PHE A 788 -14.17 -29.40 2.39
N ASP A 789 -14.82 -29.26 1.24
CA ASP A 789 -14.74 -28.07 0.39
C ASP A 789 -15.98 -27.19 0.52
N LYS A 790 -17.16 -27.71 0.20
CA LYS A 790 -18.40 -26.92 0.21
C LYS A 790 -19.63 -27.74 0.55
N PHE A 791 -20.69 -27.08 1.01
CA PHE A 791 -21.97 -27.70 1.35
C PHE A 791 -23.16 -26.80 1.03
N THR A 792 -24.35 -27.40 0.99
CA THR A 792 -25.64 -26.68 0.88
C THR A 792 -26.76 -27.54 1.46
N PHE A 793 -27.83 -26.89 1.94
CA PHE A 793 -29.11 -27.55 2.25
C PHE A 793 -30.12 -27.43 1.09
N GLY A 794 -29.73 -26.79 -0.01
CA GLY A 794 -30.51 -26.61 -1.24
C GLY A 794 -30.10 -27.55 -2.38
N ASP A 795 -30.19 -27.05 -3.62
CA ASP A 795 -29.84 -27.83 -4.80
C ASP A 795 -28.31 -27.91 -4.96
N PRO A 796 -27.68 -29.10 -5.07
CA PRO A 796 -26.24 -29.22 -5.27
C PRO A 796 -25.72 -28.61 -6.59
N ALA A 797 -26.60 -28.20 -7.52
CA ALA A 797 -26.22 -27.47 -8.74
C ALA A 797 -25.42 -26.19 -8.43
N VAL A 798 -25.69 -25.53 -7.30
CA VAL A 798 -25.00 -24.30 -6.85
C VAL A 798 -23.48 -24.47 -6.69
N PHE A 799 -22.99 -25.69 -6.56
CA PHE A 799 -21.55 -25.97 -6.51
C PHE A 799 -20.84 -25.75 -7.86
N THR A 800 -21.60 -25.76 -8.95
CA THR A 800 -21.09 -25.68 -10.33
C THR A 800 -21.64 -24.48 -11.10
N GLU A 801 -22.57 -23.74 -10.51
CA GLU A 801 -23.11 -22.52 -11.11
C GLU A 801 -22.05 -21.41 -11.10
N THR A 802 -21.89 -20.75 -12.24
CA THR A 802 -21.06 -19.53 -12.31
C THR A 802 -21.73 -18.47 -11.43
N PRO A 803 -21.02 -17.89 -10.45
CA PRO A 803 -21.60 -16.86 -9.60
C PRO A 803 -22.14 -15.75 -10.51
N THR A 804 -23.43 -15.47 -10.39
CA THR A 804 -24.00 -14.28 -11.04
C THR A 804 -23.54 -13.11 -10.19
N PRO A 805 -22.79 -12.13 -10.72
CA PRO A 805 -22.41 -10.97 -9.94
C PRO A 805 -23.66 -10.37 -9.33
N PRO A 806 -23.65 -10.02 -8.03
CA PRO A 806 -24.78 -9.28 -7.46
C PRO A 806 -25.06 -8.09 -8.36
N MET A 807 -26.34 -7.85 -8.68
CA MET A 807 -26.69 -6.63 -9.42
C MET A 807 -26.08 -5.46 -8.65
N PRO A 808 -25.27 -4.59 -9.29
CA PRO A 808 -24.72 -3.43 -8.62
C PRO A 808 -25.88 -2.66 -7.99
N GLU A 809 -25.67 -2.16 -6.77
CA GLU A 809 -26.58 -1.15 -6.22
C GLU A 809 -26.70 0.00 -7.23
N GLU A 810 -27.89 0.58 -7.34
CA GLU A 810 -28.15 1.64 -8.30
C GLU A 810 -27.32 2.88 -7.92
N ASP A 811 -26.20 3.06 -8.61
CA ASP A 811 -25.30 4.19 -8.40
C ASP A 811 -25.71 5.37 -9.29
N HIS A 812 -25.77 6.55 -8.69
CA HIS A 812 -26.17 7.81 -9.30
C HIS A 812 -25.05 8.88 -9.24
N VAL A 813 -23.86 8.52 -8.78
CA VAL A 813 -22.72 9.42 -8.64
C VAL A 813 -21.84 9.28 -9.87
N ALA A 814 -21.65 10.38 -10.60
CA ALA A 814 -20.73 10.37 -11.73
C ALA A 814 -19.26 10.26 -11.26
N PRO A 815 -18.40 9.58 -12.03
CA PRO A 815 -16.99 9.45 -11.70
C PRO A 815 -16.26 10.80 -11.82
N GLY A 816 -15.09 10.88 -11.19
CA GLY A 816 -14.18 12.01 -11.30
C GLY A 816 -13.72 12.29 -12.74
N GLU A 817 -13.20 13.49 -12.95
CA GLU A 817 -12.65 13.90 -14.24
C GLU A 817 -11.29 13.24 -14.50
N VAL A 818 -10.87 13.24 -15.77
CA VAL A 818 -9.47 12.95 -16.10
C VAL A 818 -8.59 14.13 -15.70
N GLU A 819 -7.34 13.83 -15.33
CA GLU A 819 -6.35 14.83 -14.92
C GLU A 819 -5.13 14.80 -15.86
N ASN A 820 -4.30 15.84 -15.77
CA ASN A 820 -2.99 15.92 -16.43
C ASN A 820 -3.01 15.57 -17.93
N VAL A 821 -4.04 16.03 -18.64
CA VAL A 821 -4.21 15.76 -20.09
C VAL A 821 -3.06 16.39 -20.86
N GLN A 822 -2.24 15.57 -21.50
CA GLN A 822 -1.17 15.95 -22.40
C GLN A 822 -1.58 15.70 -23.84
N VAL A 823 -1.31 16.67 -24.71
CA VAL A 823 -1.63 16.62 -26.13
C VAL A 823 -0.38 16.88 -26.94
N LYS A 824 0.01 15.91 -27.77
CA LYS A 824 1.09 16.04 -28.74
C LYS A 824 0.50 16.15 -30.14
N ARG A 825 0.56 17.35 -30.73
CA ARG A 825 0.17 17.58 -32.12
C ARG A 825 1.29 17.13 -33.07
N GLY A 826 0.93 16.34 -34.07
CA GLY A 826 1.79 15.97 -35.19
C GLY A 826 1.12 16.30 -36.52
N GLU A 827 1.80 16.02 -37.62
CA GLU A 827 1.24 16.23 -38.97
C GLU A 827 -0.01 15.35 -39.17
N GLY A 828 -1.18 15.99 -39.31
CA GLY A 828 -2.45 15.32 -39.54
C GLY A 828 -3.03 14.52 -38.36
N LYS A 829 -2.37 14.48 -37.19
CA LYS A 829 -2.83 13.73 -36.00
C LYS A 829 -2.52 14.40 -34.66
N MET A 830 -3.33 14.12 -33.64
CA MET A 830 -3.00 14.41 -32.23
C MET A 830 -2.89 13.11 -31.45
N THR A 831 -1.87 12.99 -30.60
CA THR A 831 -1.75 11.92 -29.61
C THR A 831 -2.03 12.51 -28.23
N LEU A 832 -2.86 11.82 -27.45
CA LEU A 832 -3.29 12.24 -26.12
C LEU A 832 -2.81 11.22 -25.09
N SER A 833 -2.47 11.71 -23.91
CA SER A 833 -2.37 10.91 -22.68
C SER A 833 -2.95 11.69 -21.52
N TRP A 834 -3.43 11.02 -20.49
CA TRP A 834 -4.01 11.63 -19.30
C TRP A 834 -3.85 10.70 -18.11
N ASP A 835 -4.27 11.15 -16.92
CA ASP A 835 -4.42 10.30 -15.75
C ASP A 835 -5.89 10.13 -15.37
N GLY A 836 -6.22 9.04 -14.68
CA GLY A 836 -7.58 8.76 -14.23
C GLY A 836 -8.57 8.39 -15.35
N PRO A 837 -9.88 8.36 -15.06
CA PRO A 837 -10.50 8.59 -13.74
C PRO A 837 -10.10 7.52 -12.72
N TYR A 838 -10.05 7.91 -11.44
CA TYR A 838 -9.55 7.05 -10.36
C TYR A 838 -10.64 6.21 -9.68
N ASP A 839 -11.91 6.60 -9.81
CA ASP A 839 -13.05 5.87 -9.24
C ASP A 839 -13.05 4.40 -9.71
N ILE A 840 -13.28 3.48 -8.78
CA ILE A 840 -13.19 2.02 -9.02
C ILE A 840 -14.26 1.55 -10.01
N ASP A 841 -15.42 2.19 -10.01
CA ASP A 841 -16.56 1.92 -10.89
C ASP A 841 -16.51 2.69 -12.22
N ALA A 842 -15.56 3.60 -12.40
CA ALA A 842 -15.35 4.26 -13.68
C ALA A 842 -15.05 3.22 -14.77
N GLN A 843 -15.66 3.39 -15.94
CA GLN A 843 -15.59 2.40 -17.02
C GLN A 843 -14.89 2.96 -18.26
N LYS A 844 -15.19 4.20 -18.65
CA LYS A 844 -14.74 4.78 -19.93
C LYS A 844 -14.43 6.26 -19.84
N VAL A 845 -13.55 6.72 -20.72
CA VAL A 845 -13.30 8.12 -21.03
C VAL A 845 -13.84 8.43 -22.42
N GLN A 846 -14.66 9.46 -22.52
CA GLN A 846 -15.25 9.95 -23.76
C GLN A 846 -14.55 11.26 -24.18
N ILE A 847 -13.94 11.28 -25.36
CA ILE A 847 -13.21 12.42 -25.92
C ILE A 847 -13.96 12.95 -27.12
N THR A 848 -14.26 14.25 -27.12
CA THR A 848 -14.94 14.95 -28.21
C THR A 848 -14.06 16.06 -28.73
N LEU A 849 -13.62 15.96 -29.99
CA LEU A 849 -12.92 17.04 -30.67
C LEU A 849 -13.92 18.13 -31.09
N ARG A 850 -13.60 19.38 -30.82
CA ARG A 850 -14.39 20.54 -31.22
C ARG A 850 -13.54 21.58 -31.94
N SER A 851 -14.16 22.34 -32.85
CA SER A 851 -13.59 23.52 -33.49
C SER A 851 -14.64 24.62 -33.48
N ASN A 852 -14.27 25.84 -33.07
CA ASN A 852 -15.20 26.96 -32.84
C ASN A 852 -16.41 26.56 -31.94
N GLY A 853 -16.16 25.73 -30.92
CA GLY A 853 -17.17 25.24 -29.99
C GLY A 853 -18.13 24.17 -30.55
N GLN A 854 -18.01 23.77 -31.81
CA GLN A 854 -18.82 22.72 -32.43
C GLN A 854 -18.04 21.41 -32.53
N GLN A 855 -18.70 20.27 -32.30
CA GLN A 855 -18.07 18.96 -32.48
C GLN A 855 -17.62 18.76 -33.93
N VAL A 856 -16.41 18.26 -34.10
CA VAL A 856 -15.84 17.90 -35.40
C VAL A 856 -15.27 16.48 -35.31
N GLY A 857 -15.71 15.59 -36.19
CA GLY A 857 -15.37 14.17 -36.14
C GLY A 857 -16.19 13.36 -35.13
N ASP A 858 -15.83 12.08 -35.01
CA ASP A 858 -16.50 11.11 -34.15
C ASP A 858 -16.09 11.25 -32.69
N VAL A 859 -17.00 10.87 -31.80
CA VAL A 859 -16.71 10.74 -30.37
C VAL A 859 -15.87 9.49 -30.13
N ILE A 860 -14.71 9.66 -29.51
CA ILE A 860 -13.83 8.55 -29.13
C ILE A 860 -14.21 8.09 -27.73
N LYS A 861 -14.37 6.78 -27.53
CA LYS A 861 -14.56 6.17 -26.21
C LYS A 861 -13.41 5.22 -25.93
N VAL A 862 -12.77 5.39 -24.78
CA VAL A 862 -11.58 4.65 -24.37
C VAL A 862 -11.88 3.98 -23.03
N ASN A 863 -11.57 2.70 -22.87
CA ASN A 863 -11.80 1.99 -21.60
C ASN A 863 -10.85 2.53 -20.50
N ARG A 864 -11.32 2.58 -19.25
CA ARG A 864 -10.50 2.95 -18.08
C ARG A 864 -9.29 2.02 -17.98
N GLY A 865 -8.12 2.58 -17.73
CA GLY A 865 -6.85 1.83 -17.76
C GLY A 865 -6.08 1.99 -19.08
N ILE A 866 -6.75 2.40 -20.17
CA ILE A 866 -6.10 2.81 -21.42
C ILE A 866 -6.05 4.34 -21.44
N GLN A 867 -4.99 4.94 -20.90
CA GLN A 867 -4.89 6.41 -20.78
C GLN A 867 -4.18 7.07 -21.96
N THR A 868 -4.48 6.60 -23.18
CA THR A 868 -3.99 7.21 -24.41
C THR A 868 -5.05 7.17 -25.51
N ALA A 869 -4.99 8.13 -26.42
CA ALA A 869 -5.82 8.15 -27.62
C ALA A 869 -5.08 8.81 -28.79
N VAL A 870 -5.45 8.46 -30.01
CA VAL A 870 -4.96 9.15 -31.22
C VAL A 870 -6.16 9.67 -32.00
N ILE A 871 -6.16 10.98 -32.27
CA ILE A 871 -7.14 11.65 -33.11
C ILE A 871 -6.48 11.89 -34.47
N GLN A 872 -7.10 11.37 -35.53
CA GLN A 872 -6.63 11.52 -36.91
C GLN A 872 -7.39 12.65 -37.63
N GLY A 873 -6.82 13.16 -38.72
CA GLY A 873 -7.51 14.09 -39.62
C GLY A 873 -7.58 15.53 -39.12
N ILE A 874 -6.61 15.97 -38.31
CA ILE A 874 -6.52 17.38 -37.91
C ILE A 874 -5.87 18.23 -39.00
N GLU A 875 -6.39 19.43 -39.22
CA GLU A 875 -5.89 20.38 -40.21
C GLU A 875 -4.74 21.21 -39.62
N ALA A 876 -3.70 21.49 -40.40
CA ALA A 876 -2.65 22.45 -40.00
C ALA A 876 -3.22 23.88 -39.93
N GLY A 877 -2.78 24.72 -38.99
CA GLY A 877 -3.28 26.10 -38.87
C GLY A 877 -4.63 26.26 -38.17
N LYS A 878 -5.25 25.15 -37.72
CA LYS A 878 -6.59 25.17 -37.12
C LYS A 878 -6.53 24.92 -35.61
N ASP A 879 -7.25 25.74 -34.86
CA ASP A 879 -7.43 25.55 -33.43
C ASP A 879 -8.55 24.55 -33.14
N TYR A 880 -8.32 23.73 -32.12
CA TYR A 880 -9.26 22.74 -31.62
C TYR A 880 -9.40 22.86 -30.11
N SER A 881 -10.51 22.35 -29.58
CA SER A 881 -10.66 22.10 -28.15
C SER A 881 -11.11 20.65 -27.94
N LEU A 882 -10.55 19.97 -26.95
CA LEU A 882 -10.93 18.62 -26.55
C LEU A 882 -11.87 18.69 -25.37
N PHE A 883 -13.09 18.18 -25.50
CA PHE A 883 -14.02 18.01 -24.39
C PHE A 883 -14.03 16.55 -23.94
N ILE A 884 -13.55 16.30 -22.72
CA ILE A 884 -13.32 14.95 -22.19
C ILE A 884 -14.23 14.72 -20.98
N ARG A 885 -14.87 13.55 -20.91
CA ARG A 885 -15.75 13.14 -19.80
C ARG A 885 -15.49 11.70 -19.39
N SER A 886 -15.71 11.38 -18.13
CA SER A 886 -15.66 10.03 -17.58
C SER A 886 -17.07 9.44 -17.49
N ILE A 887 -17.17 8.12 -17.62
CA ILE A 887 -18.43 7.36 -17.57
C ILE A 887 -18.22 6.12 -16.70
N ASP A 888 -19.10 5.87 -15.73
CA ASP A 888 -19.08 4.68 -14.88
C ASP A 888 -19.85 3.48 -15.47
N ARG A 889 -19.91 2.38 -14.71
CA ARG A 889 -20.65 1.16 -15.08
C ARG A 889 -22.17 1.36 -15.14
N SER A 890 -22.72 2.26 -14.34
CA SER A 890 -24.14 2.62 -14.29
C SER A 890 -24.54 3.59 -15.41
N GLY A 891 -23.55 4.18 -16.09
CA GLY A 891 -23.71 5.12 -17.18
C GLY A 891 -23.81 6.58 -16.73
N ASN A 892 -23.51 6.91 -15.47
CA ASN A 892 -23.43 8.31 -15.07
C ASN A 892 -22.19 8.95 -15.72
N VAL A 893 -22.31 10.23 -16.06
CA VAL A 893 -21.33 10.95 -16.88
C VAL A 893 -20.83 12.17 -16.11
N SER A 894 -19.51 12.35 -16.05
CA SER A 894 -18.88 13.50 -15.41
C SER A 894 -19.24 14.83 -16.12
N GLN A 895 -18.93 15.95 -15.46
CA GLN A 895 -19.21 17.29 -16.01
C GLN A 895 -18.36 17.57 -17.26
N GLY A 896 -17.13 17.08 -17.26
CA GLY A 896 -16.17 17.14 -18.33
C GLY A 896 -15.19 18.30 -18.22
N VAL A 897 -13.97 18.04 -18.72
CA VAL A 897 -12.89 19.03 -18.84
C VAL A 897 -12.71 19.45 -20.30
N THR A 898 -12.38 20.72 -20.52
CA THR A 898 -12.08 21.25 -21.85
C THR A 898 -10.59 21.61 -21.93
N ILE A 899 -9.87 21.04 -22.89
CA ILE A 899 -8.46 21.34 -23.16
C ILE A 899 -8.38 22.08 -24.50
N GLU A 900 -7.94 23.33 -24.46
CA GLU A 900 -7.69 24.11 -25.67
C GLU A 900 -6.38 23.64 -26.33
N VAL A 901 -6.43 23.39 -27.64
CA VAL A 901 -5.30 22.95 -28.45
C VAL A 901 -5.12 23.98 -29.57
N THR A 902 -4.32 24.99 -29.29
CA THR A 902 -3.93 26.01 -30.27
C THR A 902 -2.81 25.52 -31.16
N ASP A 903 -2.73 26.03 -32.38
CA ASP A 903 -1.59 25.72 -33.23
C ASP A 903 -0.26 26.18 -32.63
N SER A 904 0.79 25.40 -32.89
CA SER A 904 2.17 25.67 -32.43
C SER A 904 2.63 27.06 -32.90
N PRO A 905 3.64 27.64 -32.24
CA PRO A 905 3.96 29.05 -32.38
C PRO A 905 4.29 29.43 -33.83
N SER A 906 3.64 30.49 -34.33
CA SER A 906 3.92 30.98 -35.67
C SER A 906 5.33 31.55 -35.75
N PHE A 907 6.12 31.03 -36.68
CA PHE A 907 7.40 31.60 -37.07
C PHE A 907 7.36 31.98 -38.55
N SER A 908 8.16 32.96 -38.94
CA SER A 908 8.35 33.35 -40.33
C SER A 908 9.81 33.23 -40.71
N LEU A 909 10.05 32.62 -41.88
CA LEU A 909 11.37 32.58 -42.51
C LEU A 909 11.29 33.43 -43.78
N THR A 910 12.03 34.52 -43.84
CA THR A 910 11.93 35.48 -44.95
C THR A 910 13.29 35.89 -45.51
N VAL A 911 13.31 36.20 -46.80
CA VAL A 911 14.47 36.74 -47.51
C VAL A 911 14.01 38.02 -48.21
N ASN A 912 14.64 39.15 -47.90
CA ASN A 912 14.21 40.48 -48.39
C ASN A 912 12.70 40.76 -48.18
N GLY A 913 12.15 40.29 -47.06
CA GLY A 913 10.74 40.50 -46.70
C GLY A 913 9.73 39.61 -47.45
N LYS A 914 10.18 38.64 -48.24
CA LYS A 914 9.33 37.59 -48.83
C LYS A 914 9.52 36.27 -48.09
N SER A 915 8.46 35.50 -47.89
CA SER A 915 8.53 34.18 -47.28
C SER A 915 9.36 33.21 -48.13
N LEU A 916 10.16 32.39 -47.46
CA LEU A 916 10.91 31.30 -48.10
C LEU A 916 10.00 30.08 -48.32
N GLU A 917 10.04 29.52 -49.53
CA GLU A 917 9.38 28.28 -49.92
C GLU A 917 10.39 27.17 -50.26
N ASP A 918 9.95 25.91 -50.19
CA ASP A 918 10.79 24.76 -50.57
C ASP A 918 11.11 24.79 -52.07
N GLY A 919 12.39 24.63 -52.38
CA GLY A 919 12.94 24.68 -53.74
C GLY A 919 13.34 26.08 -54.20
N ASP A 920 13.21 27.11 -53.34
CA ASP A 920 13.64 28.48 -53.69
C ASP A 920 15.14 28.55 -54.00
N SER A 921 15.51 29.47 -54.89
CA SER A 921 16.90 29.84 -55.17
C SER A 921 17.17 31.24 -54.64
N LEU A 922 18.17 31.37 -53.77
CA LEU A 922 18.57 32.61 -53.10
C LEU A 922 19.95 33.05 -53.55
N GLU A 923 20.19 34.35 -53.61
CA GLU A 923 21.55 34.87 -53.80
C GLU A 923 22.22 35.03 -52.42
N ASP A 924 23.47 34.64 -52.31
CA ASP A 924 24.19 34.51 -51.03
C ASP A 924 24.47 35.84 -50.30
N TYR A 925 24.35 36.99 -50.99
CA TYR A 925 24.36 38.29 -50.32
C TYR A 925 23.14 38.55 -49.45
N MET A 926 22.03 37.85 -49.68
CA MET A 926 20.78 38.03 -48.96
C MET A 926 20.87 37.38 -47.56
N ALA A 927 20.31 38.05 -46.57
CA ALA A 927 20.16 37.47 -45.24
C ALA A 927 18.85 36.67 -45.14
N LEU A 928 18.93 35.51 -44.47
CA LEU A 928 17.78 34.71 -44.11
C LEU A 928 17.28 35.14 -42.74
N SER A 929 16.11 35.78 -42.68
CA SER A 929 15.52 36.26 -41.44
C SER A 929 14.59 35.21 -40.83
N PHE A 930 14.96 34.70 -39.65
CA PHE A 930 14.13 33.81 -38.85
C PHE A 930 13.49 34.60 -37.71
N LYS A 931 12.15 34.66 -37.69
CA LYS A 931 11.38 35.45 -36.72
C LYS A 931 10.30 34.61 -36.04
N ILE A 932 10.13 34.82 -34.75
CA ILE A 932 9.01 34.30 -33.94
C ILE A 932 7.93 35.39 -33.83
N MET A 933 6.67 35.00 -34.05
CA MET A 933 5.54 35.93 -34.05
C MET A 933 4.93 36.14 -32.66
N ASP A 934 5.04 35.14 -31.77
CA ASP A 934 4.65 35.24 -30.35
C ASP A 934 5.71 34.58 -29.47
N THR A 935 6.50 35.40 -28.79
CA THR A 935 7.57 34.95 -27.88
C THR A 935 7.06 34.53 -26.51
N SER A 936 5.81 34.87 -26.14
CA SER A 936 5.26 34.58 -24.82
C SER A 936 4.93 33.09 -24.63
N ALA A 937 4.54 32.42 -25.72
CA ALA A 937 4.14 31.02 -25.76
C ALA A 937 5.31 30.02 -25.87
N ILE A 938 6.53 30.47 -26.16
CA ILE A 938 7.68 29.63 -26.50
C ILE A 938 8.76 29.66 -25.40
N ARG A 939 9.38 28.52 -25.11
CA ARG A 939 10.58 28.40 -24.27
C ARG A 939 11.87 28.18 -25.05
N LEU A 940 11.81 27.62 -26.26
CA LEU A 940 12.97 27.44 -27.16
C LEU A 940 12.62 27.80 -28.61
N ALA A 941 13.47 28.55 -29.30
CA ALA A 941 13.34 28.78 -30.74
C ALA A 941 14.73 28.77 -31.40
N GLU A 942 14.95 27.83 -32.32
CA GLU A 942 16.22 27.57 -32.98
C GLU A 942 16.02 27.29 -34.46
N ILE A 943 17.02 27.65 -35.26
CA ILE A 943 17.12 27.23 -36.67
C ILE A 943 18.51 26.67 -36.93
N THR A 944 18.56 25.48 -37.51
CA THR A 944 19.80 24.79 -37.87
C THR A 944 20.02 24.91 -39.37
N ILE A 945 21.18 25.38 -39.82
CA ILE A 945 21.57 25.44 -41.24
C ILE A 945 22.89 24.69 -41.41
N GLY A 946 22.86 23.56 -42.13
CA GLY A 946 23.99 22.62 -42.14
C GLY A 946 24.30 22.11 -40.73
N ASP A 947 25.55 22.25 -40.28
CA ASP A 947 25.97 21.85 -38.92
C ASP A 947 25.88 22.99 -37.89
N LYS A 948 25.38 24.18 -38.27
CA LYS A 948 25.32 25.36 -37.39
C LYS A 948 23.92 25.57 -36.83
N VAL A 949 23.83 25.81 -35.51
CA VAL A 949 22.58 26.11 -34.79
C VAL A 949 22.54 27.59 -34.42
N TYR A 950 21.41 28.24 -34.72
CA TYR A 950 21.14 29.64 -34.36
C TYR A 950 19.96 29.70 -33.40
N THR A 951 20.21 30.09 -32.15
CA THR A 951 19.21 30.16 -31.07
C THR A 951 18.77 31.60 -30.81
N LEU A 952 17.46 31.83 -30.68
CA LEU A 952 16.91 33.13 -30.29
C LEU A 952 16.90 33.31 -28.77
N ASP A 953 17.43 34.45 -28.30
CA ASP A 953 17.20 34.92 -26.93
C ASP A 953 15.82 35.57 -26.85
N LEU A 954 14.81 34.78 -26.49
CA LEU A 954 13.40 35.17 -26.43
C LEU A 954 13.10 36.24 -25.36
N LEU A 955 14.06 36.59 -24.49
CA LEU A 955 13.92 37.70 -23.54
C LEU A 955 14.26 39.06 -24.16
N THR A 956 15.07 39.07 -25.22
CA THR A 956 15.65 40.31 -25.77
C THR A 956 15.40 40.52 -27.26
N LYS A 957 15.10 39.46 -28.03
CA LYS A 957 14.89 39.51 -29.48
C LYS A 957 13.78 38.57 -29.95
N ASP A 958 13.04 38.98 -30.97
CA ASP A 958 12.01 38.18 -31.65
C ASP A 958 12.45 37.66 -33.03
N ALA A 959 13.62 38.10 -33.54
CA ALA A 959 14.16 37.69 -34.83
C ALA A 959 15.69 37.63 -34.86
N ILE A 960 16.23 36.80 -35.76
CA ILE A 960 17.65 36.67 -36.07
C ILE A 960 17.85 36.60 -37.59
N ASP A 961 18.76 37.42 -38.10
CA ASP A 961 19.18 37.39 -39.50
C ASP A 961 20.43 36.52 -39.63
N ILE A 962 20.40 35.58 -40.56
CA ILE A 962 21.44 34.59 -40.79
C ILE A 962 22.13 34.89 -42.11
N ASP A 963 23.45 35.07 -42.05
CA ASP A 963 24.27 35.38 -43.21
C ASP A 963 24.55 34.12 -44.03
N LEU A 964 24.19 34.16 -45.31
CA LEU A 964 24.37 33.05 -46.25
C LEU A 964 25.65 33.18 -47.09
N ALA A 965 26.38 34.28 -46.97
CA ALA A 965 27.51 34.59 -47.84
C ALA A 965 28.57 33.48 -47.88
N GLY A 966 28.90 33.01 -49.08
CA GLY A 966 29.85 31.93 -49.33
C GLY A 966 29.37 30.51 -48.98
N ASN A 967 28.13 30.33 -48.50
CA ASN A 967 27.53 29.01 -48.25
C ASN A 967 26.71 28.55 -49.48
N LEU A 968 27.37 28.39 -50.63
CA LEU A 968 26.73 28.05 -51.90
C LEU A 968 26.30 26.58 -51.97
N GLY A 969 25.27 26.28 -52.77
CA GLY A 969 24.77 24.93 -53.02
C GLY A 969 23.40 24.66 -52.39
N ASP A 970 23.01 23.39 -52.34
CA ASP A 970 21.74 22.97 -51.74
C ASP A 970 21.86 23.01 -50.21
N ILE A 971 20.99 23.78 -49.57
CA ILE A 971 20.97 24.03 -48.13
C ILE A 971 19.69 23.44 -47.52
N THR A 972 19.87 22.73 -46.41
CA THR A 972 18.77 22.31 -45.54
C THR A 972 18.74 23.20 -44.30
N ALA A 973 17.60 23.83 -44.04
CA ALA A 973 17.35 24.58 -42.81
C ALA A 973 16.25 23.91 -41.98
N THR A 974 16.52 23.59 -40.71
CA THR A 974 15.56 22.97 -39.79
C THR A 974 15.23 23.93 -38.66
N VAL A 975 14.00 24.42 -38.61
CA VAL A 975 13.48 25.21 -37.50
C VAL A 975 12.96 24.30 -36.41
N THR A 976 13.36 24.52 -35.16
CA THR A 976 12.85 23.86 -33.96
C THR A 976 12.26 24.91 -33.02
N THR A 977 11.02 24.70 -32.57
CA THR A 977 10.40 25.50 -31.50
C THR A 977 9.92 24.59 -30.39
N GLU A 978 9.92 25.08 -29.15
CA GLU A 978 9.38 24.36 -27.99
C GLU A 978 8.50 25.28 -27.18
N ASP A 979 7.26 24.89 -26.92
CA ASP A 979 6.37 25.66 -26.05
C ASP A 979 6.75 25.51 -24.56
N ARG A 980 6.14 26.33 -23.70
CA ARG A 980 6.41 26.26 -22.25
C ARG A 980 6.00 24.92 -21.61
N SER A 981 5.08 24.21 -22.22
CA SER A 981 4.62 22.87 -21.82
C SER A 981 5.55 21.74 -22.28
N GLY A 982 6.62 22.06 -23.02
CA GLY A 982 7.62 21.11 -23.51
C GLY A 982 7.30 20.45 -24.85
N ASN A 983 6.27 20.91 -25.56
CA ASN A 983 5.96 20.41 -26.89
C ASN A 983 6.92 20.99 -27.91
N LYS A 984 7.69 20.12 -28.57
CA LYS A 984 8.61 20.49 -29.64
C LYS A 984 7.96 20.37 -31.01
N THR A 985 8.12 21.40 -31.86
CA THR A 985 7.73 21.40 -33.27
C THR A 985 8.96 21.61 -34.13
N GLN A 986 9.13 20.78 -35.16
CA GLN A 986 10.21 20.91 -36.14
C GLN A 986 9.67 21.06 -37.55
N LYS A 987 10.29 21.93 -38.35
CA LYS A 987 9.99 22.10 -39.78
C LYS A 987 11.27 22.31 -40.58
N THR A 988 11.40 21.57 -41.67
CA THR A 988 12.58 21.60 -42.55
C THR A 988 12.25 22.34 -43.84
N PHE A 989 13.21 23.12 -44.35
CA PHE A 989 13.18 23.80 -45.63
C PHE A 989 14.39 23.40 -46.47
N GLN A 990 14.19 23.13 -47.75
CA GLN A 990 15.27 22.89 -48.71
C GLN A 990 15.29 24.01 -49.74
N PHE A 991 16.42 24.69 -49.89
CA PHE A 991 16.59 25.77 -50.86
C PHE A 991 18.03 25.78 -51.37
N ARG A 992 18.26 26.46 -52.49
CA ARG A 992 19.59 26.55 -53.10
C ARG A 992 20.15 27.95 -52.95
N VAL A 993 21.37 28.06 -52.42
CA VAL A 993 22.10 29.33 -52.35
C VAL A 993 23.04 29.41 -53.55
N MET A 994 22.87 30.48 -54.31
CA MET A 994 23.60 30.78 -55.53
C MET A 994 24.39 32.07 -55.35
N THR A 995 25.35 32.31 -56.24
CA THR A 995 26.04 33.59 -56.33
C THR A 995 25.93 34.13 -57.76
N SER A 996 26.22 35.41 -57.91
CA SER A 996 26.19 36.12 -59.18
C SER A 996 27.13 37.33 -59.12
N VAL A 997 27.46 37.90 -60.28
CA VAL A 997 28.25 39.15 -60.33
C VAL A 997 27.55 40.28 -59.56
N PHE A 998 26.21 40.27 -59.51
CA PHE A 998 25.43 41.19 -58.69
C PHE A 998 25.58 40.89 -57.19
N SER A 999 25.43 39.62 -56.77
CA SER A 999 25.65 39.20 -55.39
C SER A 999 27.03 39.60 -54.87
N MET A 1000 28.08 39.26 -55.62
CA MET A 1000 29.45 39.60 -55.27
C MET A 1000 29.69 41.11 -55.12
N LYS A 1001 29.01 41.95 -55.92
CA LYS A 1001 29.07 43.41 -55.76
C LYS A 1001 28.42 43.85 -54.46
N GLN A 1002 27.23 43.33 -54.14
CA GLN A 1002 26.55 43.63 -52.87
C GLN A 1002 27.41 43.19 -51.67
N LEU A 1003 28.07 42.04 -51.76
CA LEU A 1003 28.99 41.55 -50.73
C LEU A 1003 30.21 42.45 -50.57
N ILE A 1004 30.81 42.95 -51.65
CA ILE A 1004 31.94 43.89 -51.58
C ILE A 1004 31.51 45.19 -50.93
N ASP A 1005 30.35 45.74 -51.28
CA ASP A 1005 29.84 46.96 -50.67
C ASP A 1005 29.59 46.73 -49.18
N ARG A 1006 28.96 45.61 -48.81
CA ARG A 1006 28.72 45.21 -47.41
C ARG A 1006 30.03 45.05 -46.62
N PHE A 1007 31.03 44.37 -47.19
CA PHE A 1007 32.33 44.20 -46.54
C PHE A 1007 33.15 45.50 -46.53
N ALA A 1008 32.92 46.42 -47.46
CA ALA A 1008 33.51 47.75 -47.41
C ALA A 1008 32.93 48.57 -46.25
N ASP A 1009 31.61 48.52 -46.06
CA ASP A 1009 30.91 49.22 -44.99
C ASP A 1009 31.29 48.67 -43.60
N SER A 1010 31.52 47.36 -43.47
CA SER A 1010 32.03 46.75 -42.22
C SER A 1010 33.53 46.98 -41.99
N GLY A 1011 34.27 47.40 -43.03
CA GLY A 1011 35.73 47.54 -43.02
C GLY A 1011 36.49 46.23 -43.26
N ASP A 1012 35.79 45.12 -43.48
CA ASP A 1012 36.34 43.80 -43.83
C ASP A 1012 37.04 43.80 -45.19
N VAL A 1013 36.69 44.71 -46.10
CA VAL A 1013 37.44 45.04 -47.30
C VAL A 1013 37.71 46.54 -47.26
N SER A 1014 38.96 46.98 -47.44
CA SER A 1014 39.30 48.39 -47.23
C SER A 1014 40.37 48.92 -48.18
N GLY A 1015 40.48 50.25 -48.25
CA GLY A 1015 41.54 50.93 -48.99
C GLY A 1015 41.48 50.70 -50.51
N ALA A 1016 42.65 50.59 -51.14
CA ALA A 1016 42.76 50.53 -52.60
C ALA A 1016 42.26 49.21 -53.22
N LEU A 1017 41.85 48.23 -52.40
CA LEU A 1017 41.35 46.94 -52.84
C LEU A 1017 39.89 47.03 -53.31
N ILE A 1018 39.03 47.80 -52.62
CA ILE A 1018 37.62 48.01 -52.99
C ILE A 1018 37.48 48.43 -54.47
N PRO A 1019 38.08 49.55 -54.94
CA PRO A 1019 37.92 49.96 -56.33
C PRO A 1019 38.55 48.99 -57.34
N GLN A 1020 39.56 48.19 -56.95
CA GLN A 1020 40.13 47.16 -57.83
C GLN A 1020 39.18 45.99 -58.03
N LEU A 1021 38.58 45.50 -56.95
CA LEU A 1021 37.60 44.42 -56.97
C LEU A 1021 36.32 44.84 -57.70
N THR A 1022 35.77 46.00 -57.36
CA THR A 1022 34.56 46.54 -58.03
C THR A 1022 34.80 46.78 -59.52
N ASN A 1023 35.96 47.33 -59.91
CA ASN A 1023 36.28 47.52 -61.33
C ASN A 1023 36.44 46.18 -62.06
N ALA A 1024 37.06 45.18 -61.43
CA ALA A 1024 37.17 43.85 -62.02
C ALA A 1024 35.79 43.23 -62.26
N LEU A 1025 34.87 43.27 -61.28
CA LEU A 1025 33.48 42.79 -61.46
C LEU A 1025 32.69 43.61 -62.49
N ASN A 1026 32.94 44.92 -62.62
CA ASN A 1026 32.33 45.73 -63.68
C ASN A 1026 32.79 45.30 -65.07
N GLN A 1027 34.07 44.93 -65.23
CA GLN A 1027 34.56 44.37 -66.49
C GLN A 1027 34.01 42.98 -66.76
N VAL A 1028 33.88 42.13 -65.73
CA VAL A 1028 33.21 40.83 -65.85
C VAL A 1028 31.79 41.03 -66.39
N GLN A 1029 30.98 41.86 -65.72
CA GLN A 1029 29.60 42.13 -66.15
C GLN A 1029 29.55 42.68 -67.58
N HIS A 1030 30.41 43.65 -67.92
CA HIS A 1030 30.44 44.24 -69.25
C HIS A 1030 30.75 43.21 -70.36
N GLN A 1031 31.62 42.23 -70.10
CA GLN A 1031 31.90 41.17 -71.08
C GLN A 1031 30.75 40.15 -71.16
N LEU A 1032 30.09 39.84 -70.04
CA LEU A 1032 28.89 39.00 -70.04
C LEU A 1032 27.75 39.64 -70.83
N ASP A 1033 27.54 40.95 -70.69
CA ASP A 1033 26.53 41.72 -71.45
C ASP A 1033 26.82 41.75 -72.96
N LEU A 1034 28.09 41.54 -73.35
CA LEU A 1034 28.52 41.39 -74.75
C LEU A 1034 28.54 39.91 -75.21
N GLU A 1035 28.04 38.99 -74.39
CA GLU A 1035 28.03 37.54 -74.60
C GLU A 1035 29.44 36.92 -74.79
N ARG A 1036 30.48 37.53 -74.19
CA ARG A 1036 31.88 37.08 -74.27
C ARG A 1036 32.34 36.42 -72.97
N VAL A 1037 31.87 35.21 -72.73
CA VAL A 1037 32.12 34.46 -71.49
C VAL A 1037 33.61 34.18 -71.26
N ASP A 1038 34.38 33.88 -72.32
CA ASP A 1038 35.83 33.65 -72.23
C ASP A 1038 36.61 34.88 -71.76
N HIS A 1039 36.12 36.08 -72.10
CA HIS A 1039 36.65 37.34 -71.60
C HIS A 1039 36.19 37.64 -70.17
N ALA A 1040 34.95 37.32 -69.82
CA ALA A 1040 34.44 37.43 -68.45
C ALA A 1040 35.26 36.56 -67.48
N VAL A 1041 35.58 35.32 -67.87
CA VAL A 1041 36.48 34.41 -67.12
C VAL A 1041 37.83 35.05 -66.85
N LYS A 1042 38.48 35.68 -67.85
CA LYS A 1042 39.78 36.38 -67.66
C LYS A 1042 39.67 37.52 -66.66
N HIS A 1043 38.57 38.28 -66.69
CA HIS A 1043 38.36 39.38 -65.74
C HIS A 1043 38.04 38.88 -64.32
N MET A 1044 37.35 37.75 -64.18
CA MET A 1044 37.11 37.11 -62.88
C MET A 1044 38.40 36.49 -62.32
N GLN A 1045 39.29 35.95 -63.15
CA GLN A 1045 40.65 35.56 -62.74
C GLN A 1045 41.49 36.76 -62.30
N ASN A 1046 41.29 37.94 -62.91
CA ASN A 1046 41.92 39.16 -62.42
C ASN A 1046 41.33 39.59 -61.06
N PHE A 1047 40.00 39.46 -60.88
CA PHE A 1047 39.35 39.70 -59.59
C PHE A 1047 39.98 38.84 -58.48
N THR A 1048 40.10 37.53 -58.68
CA THR A 1048 40.74 36.62 -57.70
C THR A 1048 42.22 36.95 -57.49
N LYS A 1049 42.94 37.35 -58.54
CA LYS A 1049 44.34 37.80 -58.42
C LYS A 1049 44.48 39.07 -57.58
N HIS A 1050 43.57 40.03 -57.73
CA HIS A 1050 43.56 41.25 -56.91
C HIS A 1050 43.21 40.93 -55.46
N LEU A 1051 42.19 40.11 -55.23
CA LEU A 1051 41.75 39.67 -53.91
C LEU A 1051 42.86 38.92 -53.13
N ASN A 1052 43.66 38.10 -53.83
CA ASN A 1052 44.68 37.25 -53.22
C ASN A 1052 46.09 37.85 -53.21
N LYS A 1053 46.26 39.13 -53.61
CA LYS A 1053 47.58 39.77 -53.66
C LYS A 1053 48.15 40.01 -52.26
N GLU A 1054 49.26 39.36 -51.91
CA GLU A 1054 49.89 39.45 -50.57
C GLU A 1054 50.10 40.88 -50.06
N ALA A 1055 50.56 41.79 -50.93
CA ALA A 1055 50.79 43.20 -50.57
C ALA A 1055 49.52 43.96 -50.14
N LEU A 1056 48.33 43.43 -50.46
CA LEU A 1056 47.02 43.95 -50.07
C LEU A 1056 46.32 43.04 -49.04
N GLY A 1057 47.01 42.05 -48.47
CA GLY A 1057 46.42 41.11 -47.51
C GLY A 1057 45.87 41.79 -46.25
N ARG A 1058 46.46 42.92 -45.82
CA ARG A 1058 45.94 43.73 -44.69
C ARG A 1058 44.64 44.50 -44.99
N ASN A 1059 44.21 44.49 -46.25
CA ASN A 1059 43.07 45.25 -46.75
C ASN A 1059 41.84 44.37 -46.98
N VAL A 1060 41.90 43.09 -46.63
CA VAL A 1060 40.74 42.18 -46.63
C VAL A 1060 40.85 41.23 -45.43
N SER A 1061 39.75 41.01 -44.71
CA SER A 1061 39.71 40.02 -43.65
C SER A 1061 39.70 38.60 -44.22
N ASP A 1062 40.18 37.62 -43.46
CA ASP A 1062 40.23 36.23 -43.94
C ASP A 1062 38.83 35.69 -44.28
N GLN A 1063 37.79 36.11 -43.54
CA GLN A 1063 36.40 35.76 -43.81
C GLN A 1063 35.90 36.32 -45.14
N ALA A 1064 35.99 37.64 -45.36
CA ALA A 1064 35.56 38.26 -46.61
C ALA A 1064 36.35 37.74 -47.82
N LYS A 1065 37.66 37.49 -47.63
CA LYS A 1065 38.51 36.87 -48.65
C LYS A 1065 38.06 35.46 -49.01
N THR A 1066 37.62 34.67 -48.03
CA THR A 1066 37.15 33.30 -48.25
C THR A 1066 35.84 33.30 -49.02
N VAL A 1067 34.85 34.07 -48.56
CA VAL A 1067 33.54 34.24 -49.22
C VAL A 1067 33.71 34.66 -50.69
N LEU A 1068 34.42 35.77 -50.94
CA LEU A 1068 34.57 36.29 -52.30
C LEU A 1068 35.38 35.37 -53.23
N ASN A 1069 36.27 34.52 -52.68
CA ASN A 1069 36.97 33.50 -53.47
C ASN A 1069 36.04 32.32 -53.79
N THR A 1070 35.25 31.86 -52.82
CA THR A 1070 34.25 30.80 -53.03
C THR A 1070 33.31 31.19 -54.17
N ASP A 1071 32.79 32.42 -54.13
CA ASP A 1071 31.87 32.92 -55.15
C ASP A 1071 32.52 33.05 -56.53
N ALA A 1072 33.71 33.66 -56.58
CA ALA A 1072 34.45 33.82 -57.83
C ALA A 1072 34.75 32.46 -58.47
N ASN A 1073 35.12 31.46 -57.66
CA ASN A 1073 35.42 30.12 -58.14
C ASN A 1073 34.16 29.39 -58.62
N SER A 1074 33.02 29.53 -57.91
CA SER A 1074 31.75 28.96 -58.35
C SER A 1074 31.34 29.53 -59.71
N LEU A 1075 31.40 30.85 -59.89
CA LEU A 1075 31.08 31.47 -61.19
C LEU A 1075 32.06 31.07 -62.29
N LEU A 1076 33.35 30.95 -61.97
CA LEU A 1076 34.35 30.48 -62.93
C LEU A 1076 34.07 29.04 -63.38
N GLN A 1077 33.67 28.17 -62.45
CA GLN A 1077 33.32 26.79 -62.75
C GLN A 1077 32.04 26.72 -63.60
N ASP A 1078 30.98 27.41 -63.20
CA ASP A 1078 29.71 27.46 -63.94
C ASP A 1078 29.89 27.96 -65.39
N TRP A 1079 30.77 28.95 -65.60
CA TRP A 1079 31.08 29.47 -66.93
C TRP A 1079 32.01 28.57 -67.75
N GLN A 1080 32.87 27.78 -67.11
CA GLN A 1080 33.71 26.81 -67.80
C GLN A 1080 32.89 25.60 -68.25
N ASP A 1081 32.01 25.10 -67.39
CA ASP A 1081 31.12 23.97 -67.67
C ASP A 1081 30.09 24.32 -68.78
N GLY A 1082 29.73 25.59 -68.94
CA GLY A 1082 28.86 26.07 -70.04
C GLY A 1082 29.57 26.38 -71.37
N LEU A 1083 30.90 26.31 -71.42
CA LEU A 1083 31.72 26.51 -72.63
C LEU A 1083 32.17 25.19 -73.30
N GLU A 1084 32.06 24.06 -72.59
CA GLU A 1084 32.18 22.69 -73.12
C GLU A 1084 30.85 22.21 -73.73
#